data_AF-A0AAJ8B2Y5-F1
#
_entry.id   AF-A0AAJ8B2Y5-F1
#
_cell.length_a   1.000
_cell.length_b   1.000
_cell.length_c   1.000
_cell.angle_alpha   90.00
_cell.angle_beta   90.00
_cell.angle_gamma   90.00
#
_symmetry.space_group_name_H-M   'P 1'
#
loop_
_entity.id
_entity.type
_entity.pdbx_description
1 polymer ?
#
loop_
_entity_poly.entity_id
_entity_poly.type
_entity_poly.pdbx_seq_one_letter_code
_entity_poly.pdbx_strand_id
1 'polypeptide(L)'
;MGQMLFFLLEFILLNTLSYCGHAQDAVLRLEPNWSTFFTGESVTFICDMTEGKDTDWEYTINKDDREFVPYNTHKDYTLTLSTGYSGKYQCTGRHKSSGFIKNSNIVSLTISDKAKATLTPGPTTIPVGGSVTLTCSVEGSAGWKYDWYRSSGSSHTLLVRDGAINKVISVSQGGIYWCRGGRGKPVFYSYPSHDVSIEITFSNVRVSVTLQHSWPQIFTGERITVRCEIQGGGDTEWEYEWRTTSSVKPPNQHEYRIYYASSSHSGNYECRGRKKSSQQSSTKWSDSFNLTVYDNKPQPVLTVSPSWLSPGASVTLNCEVEHPSAGWRFYWYKTVPDLSHNYYSYELLPGNSSGTEQDSYIVHGQTHTAGYVCRAGRGDPVFYTYYSHSKFVWSGDFHPAASLTVNPDRVQHFTSDSVSLSCEGNSTEWRVKRFNEHGSLSHCSYWGRMTGAICSISSLWYTDSLVYWCESGSGEFSNAVNITVQGDGIILVSPANPVAEGQSVTLGCKLRTENVVSNVCFYHNDKLIQNDTRGELNISAVSKSDEGFYKCQWSGQESPQSWMSVKAVSRPESSQFPVLLIVGLVCGILLIILLLLLVCYRKSKDSSFNREPDRPQSTNQRFAADHIISQDESQYTSLNGDACLYESIKGPEDTENDESRDLTYSTVELKEIARKGKKNDPGESCVYSGVRIGSAADDSLMYAEVHSHKKGKAKKNKGKSAPEVADETVYSAVKPGTAND
;
A
#
# COMPACT_ATOMS: atom_id res chain seq x y z
N MET A 1 69.08 -58.86 52.56
CA MET A 1 67.61 -58.76 52.60
C MET A 1 67.23 -58.05 53.89
N GLY A 2 66.56 -56.90 53.92
CA GLY A 2 65.81 -56.24 52.87
C GLY A 2 65.79 -54.74 53.13
N GLN A 3 66.17 -54.02 52.09
CA GLN A 3 66.20 -52.57 51.95
C GLN A 3 64.78 -52.03 51.64
N MET A 4 63.75 -52.60 52.28
CA MET A 4 62.33 -52.39 51.91
C MET A 4 61.37 -52.25 53.09
N LEU A 5 61.87 -51.95 54.30
CA LEU A 5 61.05 -51.34 55.36
C LEU A 5 61.57 -49.95 55.76
N PHE A 6 62.07 -49.27 54.73
CA PHE A 6 62.53 -47.88 54.70
C PHE A 6 61.38 -46.87 54.47
N PHE A 7 60.10 -47.25 54.54
CA PHE A 7 59.02 -46.35 54.08
C PHE A 7 57.81 -46.15 54.99
N LEU A 8 57.70 -46.86 56.12
CA LEU A 8 56.54 -46.71 57.03
C LEU A 8 56.86 -46.19 58.43
N LEU A 9 58.11 -46.29 58.89
CA LEU A 9 58.52 -45.64 60.15
C LEU A 9 59.11 -44.24 59.97
N GLU A 10 59.58 -43.89 58.77
CA GLU A 10 59.95 -42.49 58.44
C GLU A 10 58.75 -41.53 58.49
N PHE A 11 57.51 -42.04 58.41
CA PHE A 11 56.31 -41.20 58.49
C PHE A 11 55.90 -40.82 59.93
N ILE A 12 56.33 -41.57 60.93
CA ILE A 12 56.00 -41.30 62.34
C ILE A 12 57.13 -40.52 63.02
N LEU A 13 58.37 -40.67 62.56
CA LEU A 13 59.51 -39.83 62.99
C LEU A 13 59.51 -38.41 62.38
N LEU A 14 58.64 -38.12 61.41
CA LEU A 14 58.45 -36.76 60.85
C LEU A 14 57.30 -35.95 61.48
N ASN A 15 56.54 -36.49 62.44
CA ASN A 15 55.34 -35.83 62.97
C ASN A 15 55.33 -35.45 64.46
N THR A 16 56.49 -35.46 65.16
CA THR A 16 56.56 -34.89 66.52
C THR A 16 57.75 -33.98 66.81
N LEU A 17 58.62 -33.68 65.83
CA LEU A 17 59.77 -32.79 66.03
C LEU A 17 60.08 -31.93 64.79
N SER A 18 59.14 -31.06 64.38
CA SER A 18 59.47 -29.82 63.65
C SER A 18 58.26 -28.87 63.55
N TYR A 19 57.97 -28.14 64.63
CA TYR A 19 57.22 -26.88 64.55
C TYR A 19 57.69 -25.94 65.69
N CYS A 20 58.98 -25.60 65.69
CA CYS A 20 59.44 -24.39 66.36
C CYS A 20 59.39 -23.24 65.35
N GLY A 21 58.18 -22.87 64.95
CA GLY A 21 57.95 -21.57 64.34
C GLY A 21 58.05 -20.52 65.44
N HIS A 22 58.97 -19.57 65.32
CA HIS A 22 58.99 -18.38 66.16
C HIS A 22 57.64 -17.65 65.98
N ALA A 23 56.67 -17.92 66.87
CA ALA A 23 55.52 -17.06 67.02
C ALA A 23 56.04 -15.72 67.56
N GLN A 24 55.86 -14.65 66.80
CA GLN A 24 56.31 -13.31 67.20
C GLN A 24 55.51 -12.88 68.43
N ASP A 25 56.19 -12.63 69.56
CA ASP A 25 55.55 -12.38 70.86
C ASP A 25 54.88 -10.99 70.98
N ALA A 26 55.10 -10.11 70.01
CA ALA A 26 54.43 -8.82 69.83
C ALA A 26 54.29 -8.52 68.33
N VAL A 27 53.21 -7.85 67.91
CA VAL A 27 52.92 -7.54 66.51
C VAL A 27 52.54 -6.07 66.37
N LEU A 28 53.29 -5.33 65.56
CA LEU A 28 52.98 -3.95 65.19
C LEU A 28 52.16 -3.95 63.91
N ARG A 29 50.97 -3.35 63.99
CA ARG A 29 50.04 -3.16 62.88
C ARG A 29 49.83 -1.67 62.62
N LEU A 30 49.55 -1.35 61.37
CA LEU A 30 49.16 0.00 60.96
C LEU A 30 47.67 0.00 60.61
N GLU A 31 46.95 0.98 61.13
CA GLU A 31 45.59 1.26 60.73
C GLU A 31 45.49 2.67 60.14
N PRO A 32 45.17 2.82 58.84
CA PRO A 32 44.97 1.76 57.83
C PRO A 32 46.29 1.08 57.40
N ASN A 33 46.22 -0.14 56.87
CA ASN A 33 47.38 -0.95 56.49
C ASN A 33 47.96 -0.62 55.09
N TRP A 34 48.03 0.66 54.73
CA TRP A 34 48.50 1.09 53.41
C TRP A 34 50.01 0.96 53.24
N SER A 35 50.43 0.66 52.01
CA SER A 35 51.85 0.56 51.63
C SER A 35 52.53 1.92 51.47
N THR A 36 51.77 2.96 51.11
CA THR A 36 52.25 4.34 50.98
C THR A 36 51.24 5.32 51.55
N PHE A 37 51.77 6.31 52.25
CA PHE A 37 51.01 7.41 52.84
C PHE A 37 51.39 8.75 52.19
N PHE A 38 50.53 9.74 52.34
CA PHE A 38 50.73 11.09 51.84
C PHE A 38 50.83 12.09 52.99
N THR A 39 51.59 13.15 52.76
CA THR A 39 51.72 14.26 53.73
C THR A 39 50.33 14.81 54.10
N GLY A 40 50.04 14.85 55.40
CA GLY A 40 48.74 15.26 55.97
C GLY A 40 47.75 14.12 56.23
N GLU A 41 48.05 12.87 55.84
CA GLU A 41 47.29 11.69 56.27
C GLU A 41 47.58 11.33 57.72
N SER A 42 46.69 10.58 58.36
CA SER A 42 46.92 10.05 59.71
C SER A 42 47.05 8.52 59.66
N VAL A 43 47.99 7.98 60.43
CA VAL A 43 48.17 6.54 60.63
C VAL A 43 48.15 6.24 62.12
N THR A 44 47.53 5.13 62.50
CA THR A 44 47.53 4.62 63.87
C THR A 44 48.45 3.41 63.95
N PHE A 45 49.50 3.51 64.75
CA PHE A 45 50.35 2.39 65.13
C PHE A 45 49.66 1.62 66.24
N ILE A 46 49.44 0.32 66.07
CA ILE A 46 48.79 -0.53 67.06
C ILE A 46 49.74 -1.65 67.43
N CYS A 47 50.11 -1.71 68.71
CA CYS A 47 51.03 -2.71 69.23
C CYS A 47 50.27 -3.81 69.98
N ASP A 48 50.04 -4.94 69.33
CA ASP A 48 49.32 -6.07 69.93
C ASP A 48 50.30 -7.07 70.54
N MET A 49 50.14 -7.35 71.84
CA MET A 49 50.89 -8.38 72.55
C MET A 49 50.17 -9.73 72.41
N THR A 50 50.91 -10.82 72.20
CA THR A 50 50.29 -12.16 72.05
C THR A 50 49.97 -12.84 73.39
N GLU A 51 50.39 -12.25 74.51
CA GLU A 51 50.29 -12.80 75.86
C GLU A 51 49.95 -11.69 76.88
N GLY A 52 49.14 -12.02 77.89
CA GLY A 52 48.70 -11.09 78.94
C GLY A 52 47.57 -10.16 78.49
N LYS A 53 47.09 -9.29 79.40
CA LYS A 53 46.11 -8.24 79.05
C LYS A 53 46.87 -6.97 78.65
N ASP A 54 46.31 -6.17 77.74
CA ASP A 54 46.91 -4.89 77.31
C ASP A 54 47.26 -3.96 78.49
N THR A 55 46.51 -4.04 79.60
CA THR A 55 46.75 -3.26 80.82
C THR A 55 48.06 -3.58 81.54
N ASP A 56 48.63 -4.76 81.28
CA ASP A 56 49.81 -5.28 81.97
C ASP A 56 51.12 -4.76 81.36
N TRP A 57 51.02 -4.06 80.23
CA TRP A 57 52.14 -3.61 79.40
C TRP A 57 52.25 -2.09 79.32
N GLU A 58 53.46 -1.62 79.08
CA GLU A 58 53.78 -0.26 78.62
C GLU A 58 54.45 -0.36 77.25
N TYR A 59 54.10 0.54 76.34
CA TYR A 59 54.44 0.45 74.93
C TYR A 59 55.28 1.66 74.51
N THR A 60 56.38 1.41 73.80
CA THR A 60 57.18 2.44 73.13
C THR A 60 57.25 2.13 71.63
N ILE A 61 57.33 3.17 70.80
CA ILE A 61 57.50 3.04 69.36
C ILE A 61 58.87 3.61 69.01
N ASN A 62 59.71 2.76 68.44
CA ASN A 62 61.01 3.13 67.93
C ASN A 62 60.93 3.39 66.42
N LYS A 63 61.56 4.47 65.96
CA LYS A 63 61.78 4.80 64.55
C LYS A 63 63.28 4.74 64.26
N ASP A 64 63.67 3.90 63.31
CA ASP A 64 65.07 3.71 62.89
C ASP A 64 66.00 3.44 64.09
N ASP A 65 65.58 2.50 64.94
CA ASP A 65 66.26 2.07 66.18
C ASP A 65 66.43 3.17 67.25
N ARG A 66 65.68 4.27 67.14
CA ARG A 66 65.62 5.35 68.15
C ARG A 66 64.22 5.50 68.71
N GLU A 67 64.11 5.83 69.99
CA GLU A 67 62.82 6.13 70.60
C GLU A 67 62.15 7.30 69.87
N PHE A 68 60.94 7.06 69.37
CA PHE A 68 60.14 8.05 68.64
C PHE A 68 58.92 8.48 69.46
N VAL A 69 58.23 7.51 70.08
CA VAL A 69 57.17 7.75 71.07
C VAL A 69 57.61 7.10 72.38
N PRO A 70 57.70 7.84 73.50
CA PRO A 70 58.10 7.28 74.78
C PRO A 70 57.08 6.29 75.33
N TYR A 71 57.48 5.49 76.32
CA TYR A 71 56.61 4.50 76.98
C TYR A 71 55.26 5.09 77.43
N ASN A 72 54.17 4.46 77.02
CA ASN A 72 52.79 4.83 77.35
C ASN A 72 51.97 3.58 77.70
N THR A 73 50.87 3.75 78.42
CA THR A 73 49.92 2.67 78.74
C THR A 73 48.95 2.37 77.60
N HIS A 74 48.88 3.23 76.58
CA HIS A 74 48.05 3.02 75.38
C HIS A 74 48.84 2.24 74.33
N LYS A 75 48.22 1.21 73.76
CA LYS A 75 48.84 0.39 72.73
C LYS A 75 48.74 0.99 71.32
N ASP A 76 47.86 1.97 71.15
CA ASP A 76 47.60 2.67 69.91
C ASP A 76 48.12 4.11 69.95
N TYR A 77 48.72 4.56 68.85
CA TYR A 77 49.22 5.92 68.69
C TYR A 77 48.93 6.43 67.29
N THR A 78 48.07 7.45 67.19
CA THR A 78 47.73 8.11 65.92
C THR A 78 48.65 9.29 65.65
N LEU A 79 49.26 9.32 64.47
CA LEU A 79 50.17 10.37 64.03
C LEU A 79 49.70 10.95 62.69
N THR A 80 49.68 12.28 62.58
CA THR A 80 49.55 12.97 61.29
C THR A 80 50.92 13.05 60.61
N LEU A 81 50.98 12.56 59.39
CA LEU A 81 52.20 12.27 58.68
C LEU A 81 52.78 13.50 57.96
N SER A 82 54.11 13.59 57.99
CA SER A 82 54.95 14.54 57.27
C SER A 82 56.07 13.77 56.57
N THR A 83 56.66 14.32 55.51
CA THR A 83 57.72 13.66 54.72
C THR A 83 58.90 13.18 55.58
N GLY A 84 59.22 13.90 56.66
CA GLY A 84 60.26 13.55 57.63
C GLY A 84 59.98 12.32 58.51
N TYR A 85 58.76 11.76 58.49
CA TYR A 85 58.38 10.57 59.24
C TYR A 85 58.58 9.26 58.47
N SER A 86 59.16 9.29 57.26
CA SER A 86 59.52 8.03 56.57
C SER A 86 60.61 7.29 57.33
N GLY A 87 60.51 5.97 57.45
CA GLY A 87 61.47 5.14 58.19
C GLY A 87 60.92 3.77 58.58
N LYS A 88 61.72 3.03 59.36
CA LYS A 88 61.36 1.71 59.91
C LYS A 88 60.87 1.85 61.33
N TYR A 89 59.71 1.28 61.61
CA TYR A 89 59.04 1.35 62.91
C TYR A 89 59.00 -0.02 63.58
N GLN A 90 59.31 -0.07 64.87
CA GLN A 90 59.20 -1.25 65.71
C GLN A 90 58.60 -0.86 67.05
N CYS A 91 57.59 -1.60 67.51
CA CYS A 91 57.06 -1.41 68.85
C CYS A 91 57.77 -2.34 69.84
N THR A 92 57.97 -1.84 71.04
CA THR A 92 58.50 -2.59 72.17
C THR A 92 57.52 -2.52 73.34
N GLY A 93 57.07 -3.68 73.82
CA GLY A 93 56.22 -3.81 75.00
C GLY A 93 57.03 -4.22 76.23
N ARG A 94 56.90 -3.48 77.32
CA ARG A 94 57.52 -3.75 78.62
C ARG A 94 56.45 -4.15 79.64
N HIS A 95 56.60 -5.33 80.24
CA HIS A 95 55.65 -5.81 81.24
C HIS A 95 55.85 -5.07 82.56
N LYS A 96 54.78 -4.52 83.15
CA LYS A 96 54.85 -3.61 84.31
C LYS A 96 55.40 -4.27 85.57
N SER A 97 55.07 -5.55 85.80
CA SER A 97 55.45 -6.25 87.03
C SER A 97 56.76 -7.04 86.94
N SER A 98 57.05 -7.65 85.79
CA SER A 98 58.25 -8.48 85.60
C SER A 98 59.40 -7.73 84.93
N GLY A 99 59.12 -6.57 84.31
CA GLY A 99 60.10 -5.79 83.56
C GLY A 99 60.54 -6.43 82.24
N PHE A 100 59.95 -7.56 81.85
CA PHE A 100 60.30 -8.27 80.62
C PHE A 100 59.95 -7.45 79.38
N ILE A 101 60.83 -7.46 78.37
CA ILE A 101 60.72 -6.66 77.16
C ILE A 101 60.49 -7.59 75.96
N LYS A 102 59.49 -7.28 75.14
CA LYS A 102 59.19 -7.97 73.89
C LYS A 102 59.16 -6.97 72.73
N ASN A 103 59.80 -7.34 71.61
CA ASN A 103 59.88 -6.50 70.42
C ASN A 103 58.98 -7.05 69.30
N SER A 104 58.35 -6.16 68.55
CA SER A 104 57.47 -6.53 67.44
C SER A 104 58.21 -6.82 66.13
N ASN A 105 57.47 -7.20 65.08
CA ASN A 105 57.92 -7.06 63.70
C ASN A 105 58.25 -5.59 63.36
N ILE A 106 59.11 -5.41 62.37
CA ILE A 106 59.46 -4.08 61.82
C ILE A 106 58.50 -3.75 60.67
N VAL A 107 57.95 -2.54 60.66
CA VAL A 107 57.10 -2.03 59.58
C VAL A 107 57.75 -0.81 58.95
N SER A 108 57.92 -0.82 57.62
CA SER A 108 58.46 0.32 56.87
C SER A 108 57.32 1.23 56.42
N LEU A 109 57.46 2.54 56.69
CA LEU A 109 56.54 3.57 56.25
C LEU A 109 57.21 4.48 55.21
N THR A 110 56.57 4.60 54.05
CA THR A 110 56.97 5.53 52.98
C THR A 110 55.92 6.63 52.86
N ILE A 111 56.32 7.88 53.11
CA ILE A 111 55.45 9.06 52.96
C ILE A 111 55.85 9.86 51.72
N SER A 112 54.89 10.11 50.84
CA SER A 112 55.04 10.92 49.63
C SER A 112 54.35 12.28 49.75
N ASP A 113 54.63 13.18 48.81
CA ASP A 113 53.91 14.44 48.67
C ASP A 113 52.46 14.23 48.29
N LYS A 114 51.59 15.17 48.67
CA LYS A 114 50.14 15.08 48.48
C LYS A 114 49.75 14.71 47.04
N ALA A 115 49.03 13.61 46.89
CA ALA A 115 48.62 13.07 45.60
C ALA A 115 47.67 14.02 44.82
N LYS A 116 47.74 13.95 43.48
CA LYS A 116 46.86 14.67 42.55
C LYS A 116 45.98 13.69 41.78
N ALA A 117 44.70 14.01 41.63
CA ALA A 117 43.79 13.23 40.81
C ALA A 117 44.04 13.48 39.32
N THR A 118 43.89 12.44 38.51
CA THR A 118 43.97 12.47 37.06
C THR A 118 42.61 12.08 36.49
N LEU A 119 42.05 12.95 35.65
CA LEU A 119 40.82 12.69 34.92
C LEU A 119 41.16 12.30 33.48
N THR A 120 40.75 11.11 33.08
CA THR A 120 40.92 10.60 31.72
C THR A 120 39.55 10.48 31.06
N PRO A 121 39.22 11.34 30.08
CA PRO A 121 38.02 11.15 29.28
C PRO A 121 38.21 10.01 28.28
N GLY A 122 37.11 9.33 27.94
CA GLY A 122 37.03 8.61 26.68
C GLY A 122 36.96 9.60 25.51
N PRO A 123 35.85 9.68 24.76
CA PRO A 123 35.63 10.78 23.80
C PRO A 123 35.31 12.09 24.54
N THR A 124 35.83 13.22 24.04
CA THR A 124 35.42 14.56 24.49
C THR A 124 34.12 15.04 23.85
N THR A 125 33.51 14.23 22.99
CA THR A 125 32.29 14.57 22.27
C THR A 125 31.20 13.51 22.46
N ILE A 126 29.99 13.94 22.83
CA ILE A 126 28.81 13.09 23.00
C ILE A 126 27.96 13.14 21.72
N PRO A 127 27.71 12.01 21.04
CA PRO A 127 26.70 11.95 19.97
C PRO A 127 25.29 12.07 20.57
N VAL A 128 24.32 12.56 19.81
CA VAL A 128 22.93 12.74 20.27
C VAL A 128 22.35 11.42 20.81
N GLY A 129 21.79 11.45 22.02
CA GLY A 129 21.25 10.28 22.72
C GLY A 129 22.32 9.34 23.31
N GLY A 130 23.60 9.63 23.11
CA GLY A 130 24.72 8.85 23.65
C GLY A 130 25.24 9.37 24.99
N SER A 131 26.30 8.73 25.47
CA SER A 131 27.00 9.11 26.69
C SER A 131 28.51 8.87 26.53
N VAL A 132 29.33 9.68 27.20
CA VAL A 132 30.77 9.48 27.26
C VAL A 132 31.19 9.02 28.65
N THR A 133 32.21 8.19 28.67
CA THR A 133 32.75 7.61 29.90
C THR A 133 33.91 8.47 30.40
N LEU A 134 33.86 8.89 31.65
CA LEU A 134 34.94 9.62 32.33
C LEU A 134 35.55 8.74 33.41
N THR A 135 36.88 8.67 33.47
CA THR A 135 37.60 7.86 34.46
C THR A 135 38.48 8.75 35.33
N CYS A 136 38.37 8.64 36.65
CA CYS A 136 39.23 9.34 37.61
C CYS A 136 40.21 8.36 38.26
N SER A 137 41.47 8.75 38.44
CA SER A 137 42.46 7.94 39.16
C SER A 137 43.39 8.81 39.99
N VAL A 138 43.81 8.32 41.16
CA VAL A 138 44.91 8.90 41.94
C VAL A 138 46.05 7.87 41.99
N GLU A 139 47.26 8.27 41.63
CA GLU A 139 48.44 7.40 41.74
C GLU A 139 48.82 7.17 43.21
N GLY A 140 49.19 5.93 43.57
CA GLY A 140 49.59 5.54 44.93
C GLY A 140 48.92 4.26 45.43
N SER A 141 48.81 4.13 46.76
CA SER A 141 48.20 2.97 47.43
C SER A 141 46.67 2.91 47.27
N ALA A 142 46.07 1.77 47.62
CA ALA A 142 44.64 1.49 47.45
C ALA A 142 43.73 2.28 48.42
N GLY A 143 42.42 2.27 48.16
CA GLY A 143 41.41 2.82 49.06
C GLY A 143 40.82 4.19 48.68
N TRP A 144 41.14 4.73 47.50
CA TRP A 144 40.57 5.97 47.00
C TRP A 144 39.09 5.83 46.64
N LYS A 145 38.29 6.78 47.09
CA LYS A 145 36.90 7.03 46.68
C LYS A 145 36.83 8.33 45.90
N TYR A 146 35.97 8.45 44.90
CA TYR A 146 36.01 9.58 43.97
C TYR A 146 34.76 10.45 44.08
N ASP A 147 34.97 11.76 44.28
CA ASP A 147 33.94 12.79 44.15
C ASP A 147 33.99 13.37 42.73
N TRP A 148 32.82 13.53 42.10
CA TRP A 148 32.67 14.01 40.73
C TRP A 148 31.91 15.33 40.66
N TYR A 149 32.45 16.26 39.88
CA TYR A 149 31.90 17.60 39.74
C TYR A 149 31.69 17.95 38.27
N ARG A 150 30.64 18.72 38.01
CA ARG A 150 30.40 19.35 36.73
C ARG A 150 30.11 20.82 36.91
N SER A 151 30.84 21.65 36.17
CA SER A 151 30.61 23.07 36.08
C SER A 151 29.80 23.40 34.82
N SER A 152 28.79 24.25 34.99
CA SER A 152 28.05 24.89 33.91
C SER A 152 27.95 26.37 34.22
N GLY A 153 28.71 27.19 33.49
CA GLY A 153 28.84 28.63 33.79
C GLY A 153 29.57 28.88 35.11
N SER A 154 28.92 29.58 36.04
CA SER A 154 29.44 29.90 37.39
C SER A 154 28.99 28.93 38.49
N SER A 155 28.17 27.92 38.16
CA SER A 155 27.64 26.96 39.13
C SER A 155 28.40 25.63 39.09
N HIS A 156 28.74 25.11 40.27
CA HIS A 156 29.37 23.80 40.44
C HIS A 156 28.34 22.80 40.96
N THR A 157 28.01 21.81 40.15
CA THR A 157 27.10 20.72 40.52
C THR A 157 27.91 19.49 40.92
N LEU A 158 27.70 19.01 42.14
CA LEU A 158 28.23 17.73 42.60
C LEU A 158 27.37 16.61 42.00
N LEU A 159 27.98 15.75 41.19
CA LEU A 159 27.26 14.67 40.48
C LEU A 159 27.14 13.39 41.30
N VAL A 160 28.14 13.10 42.12
CA VAL A 160 28.15 11.94 43.01
C VAL A 160 28.66 12.41 44.37
N ARG A 161 27.81 12.31 45.39
CA ARG A 161 28.20 12.45 46.79
C ARG A 161 28.29 11.04 47.37
N ASP A 162 29.29 10.84 48.24
CA ASP A 162 29.46 9.64 49.06
C ASP A 162 30.36 8.51 48.53
N GLY A 163 31.35 8.87 47.70
CA GLY A 163 32.55 8.05 47.55
C GLY A 163 32.29 6.58 47.19
N ALA A 164 31.38 6.34 46.24
CA ALA A 164 31.31 5.05 45.58
C ALA A 164 32.68 4.72 44.99
N ILE A 165 33.02 3.42 44.88
CA ILE A 165 34.26 2.93 44.25
C ILE A 165 34.28 3.24 42.73
N ASN A 166 33.32 4.02 42.24
CA ASN A 166 33.11 4.39 40.85
C ASN A 166 34.22 5.32 40.37
N LYS A 167 35.34 4.68 40.05
CA LYS A 167 36.44 5.18 39.25
C LYS A 167 35.96 5.71 37.89
N VAL A 168 34.79 5.26 37.45
CA VAL A 168 34.22 5.52 36.13
C VAL A 168 32.78 6.04 36.25
N ILE A 169 32.44 7.10 35.52
CA ILE A 169 31.07 7.59 35.35
C ILE A 169 30.71 7.70 33.87
N SER A 170 29.41 7.59 33.55
CA SER A 170 28.87 7.86 32.22
C SER A 170 28.07 9.15 32.23
N VAL A 171 28.36 10.07 31.30
CA VAL A 171 27.74 11.40 31.24
C VAL A 171 27.11 11.64 29.87
N SER A 172 25.86 12.10 29.84
CA SER A 172 25.08 12.39 28.63
C SER A 172 24.89 13.88 28.35
N GLN A 173 25.48 14.74 29.18
CA GLN A 173 25.31 16.19 29.09
C GLN A 173 26.65 16.91 28.91
N GLY A 174 26.70 17.94 28.05
CA GLY A 174 27.91 18.73 27.84
C GLY A 174 28.25 19.66 29.02
N GLY A 175 29.52 19.98 29.23
CA GLY A 175 29.99 20.83 30.32
C GLY A 175 31.44 20.57 30.71
N ILE A 176 31.91 21.22 31.76
CA ILE A 176 33.29 21.07 32.26
C ILE A 176 33.27 20.12 33.45
N TYR A 177 34.07 19.06 33.40
CA TYR A 177 34.12 18.01 34.43
C TYR A 177 35.48 17.96 35.12
N TRP A 178 35.46 17.70 36.42
CA TRP A 178 36.66 17.42 37.23
C TRP A 178 36.34 16.49 38.40
N CYS A 179 37.35 15.84 38.95
CA CYS A 179 37.22 14.90 40.06
C CYS A 179 38.28 15.12 41.14
N ARG A 180 38.02 14.57 42.33
CA ARG A 180 39.03 14.44 43.41
C ARG A 180 38.88 13.12 44.15
N GLY A 181 39.98 12.57 44.64
CA GLY A 181 39.99 11.36 45.45
C GLY A 181 39.92 11.67 46.94
N GLY A 182 39.16 10.90 47.71
CA GLY A 182 39.07 10.94 49.17
C GLY A 182 39.33 9.56 49.78
N ARG A 183 40.15 9.47 50.84
CA ARG A 183 40.37 8.21 51.60
C ARG A 183 40.69 8.47 53.07
N GLY A 184 40.53 7.45 53.93
CA GLY A 184 40.85 7.53 55.36
C GLY A 184 39.73 8.12 56.25
N LYS A 185 39.98 8.15 57.56
CA LYS A 185 39.12 8.73 58.59
C LYS A 185 39.97 9.58 59.56
N PRO A 186 39.87 10.92 59.58
CA PRO A 186 39.02 11.77 58.74
C PRO A 186 39.41 11.69 57.24
N VAL A 187 38.49 12.08 56.35
CA VAL A 187 38.69 11.94 54.90
C VAL A 187 39.79 12.88 54.41
N PHE A 188 40.87 12.31 53.89
CA PHE A 188 41.96 13.01 53.22
C PHE A 188 41.66 13.14 51.73
N TYR A 189 41.69 14.37 51.21
CA TYR A 189 41.43 14.65 49.80
C TYR A 189 42.70 14.92 49.00
N SER A 190 42.78 14.34 47.80
CA SER A 190 43.79 14.68 46.79
C SER A 190 43.64 16.12 46.30
N TYR A 191 44.64 16.62 45.56
CA TYR A 191 44.41 17.79 44.70
C TYR A 191 43.39 17.46 43.60
N PRO A 192 42.55 18.44 43.19
CA PRO A 192 41.63 18.26 42.08
C PRO A 192 42.34 17.88 40.78
N SER A 193 41.63 17.17 39.90
CA SER A 193 42.08 16.92 38.54
C SER A 193 42.13 18.19 37.71
N HIS A 194 42.72 18.09 36.52
CA HIS A 194 42.50 19.11 35.50
C HIS A 194 41.04 19.07 35.01
N ASP A 195 40.60 20.18 34.43
CA ASP A 195 39.27 20.33 33.85
C ASP A 195 39.20 19.67 32.47
N VAL A 196 38.12 18.95 32.19
CA VAL A 196 37.83 18.37 30.88
C VAL A 196 36.51 18.92 30.35
N SER A 197 36.57 19.56 29.18
CA SER A 197 35.38 20.02 28.47
C SER A 197 34.78 18.89 27.64
N ILE A 198 33.50 18.61 27.84
CA ILE A 198 32.72 17.65 27.06
C ILE A 198 31.67 18.41 26.26
N GLU A 199 31.68 18.26 24.94
CA GLU A 199 30.76 18.92 24.02
C GLU A 199 29.78 17.92 23.40
N ILE A 200 28.57 18.37 23.04
CA ILE A 200 27.62 17.54 22.28
C ILE A 200 27.85 17.82 20.79
N THR A 201 28.13 16.80 20.00
CA THR A 201 28.34 16.94 18.55
C THR A 201 27.09 16.58 17.76
N PHE A 202 26.66 17.53 16.92
CA PHE A 202 25.50 17.38 16.02
C PHE A 202 25.90 17.05 14.58
N SER A 203 27.22 16.94 14.32
CA SER A 203 27.80 16.67 13.01
C SER A 203 27.51 15.28 12.45
N ASN A 204 27.12 14.33 13.30
CA ASN A 204 26.84 12.94 12.95
C ASN A 204 25.33 12.62 12.93
N VAL A 205 24.47 13.62 13.17
CA VAL A 205 23.03 13.46 13.10
C VAL A 205 22.65 13.38 11.62
N ARG A 206 21.99 12.30 11.21
CA ARG A 206 21.44 12.16 9.86
C ARG A 206 20.22 13.06 9.73
N VAL A 207 20.23 13.88 8.69
CA VAL A 207 19.14 14.79 8.33
C VAL A 207 18.79 14.53 6.86
N SER A 208 17.52 14.32 6.57
CA SER A 208 17.03 14.01 5.22
C SER A 208 15.77 14.78 4.91
N VAL A 209 15.61 15.15 3.63
CA VAL A 209 14.37 15.72 3.11
C VAL A 209 13.60 14.62 2.39
N THR A 210 12.33 14.42 2.77
CA THR A 210 11.46 13.37 2.23
C THR A 210 10.12 13.95 1.80
N LEU A 211 9.44 13.27 0.88
CA LEU A 211 8.02 13.50 0.62
C LEU A 211 7.20 12.61 1.53
N GLN A 212 6.11 13.14 2.08
CA GLN A 212 5.20 12.35 2.92
C GLN A 212 4.49 11.23 2.14
N HIS A 213 4.37 11.37 0.81
CA HIS A 213 3.74 10.38 -0.07
C HIS A 213 4.78 9.57 -0.85
N SER A 214 4.36 8.43 -1.41
CA SER A 214 5.22 7.47 -2.09
C SER A 214 5.36 7.67 -3.60
N TRP A 215 4.50 8.45 -4.25
CA TRP A 215 4.55 8.62 -5.70
C TRP A 215 5.66 9.62 -6.14
N PRO A 216 6.36 9.34 -7.26
CA PRO A 216 7.56 10.09 -7.66
C PRO A 216 7.27 11.39 -8.41
N GLN A 217 6.14 11.48 -9.12
CA GLN A 217 5.79 12.62 -9.96
C GLN A 217 4.70 13.46 -9.32
N ILE A 218 4.85 14.79 -9.37
CA ILE A 218 3.93 15.73 -8.79
C ILE A 218 3.37 16.64 -9.87
N PHE A 219 2.05 16.77 -9.94
CA PHE A 219 1.37 17.62 -10.91
C PHE A 219 0.90 18.93 -10.28
N THR A 220 0.76 19.95 -11.11
CA THR A 220 0.20 21.24 -10.68
C THR A 220 -1.20 21.07 -10.08
N GLY A 221 -1.44 21.72 -8.95
CA GLY A 221 -2.67 21.61 -8.15
C GLY A 221 -2.69 20.46 -7.13
N GLU A 222 -1.69 19.57 -7.11
CA GLU A 222 -1.59 18.54 -6.07
C GLU A 222 -1.23 19.12 -4.71
N ARG A 223 -1.75 18.49 -3.64
CA ARG A 223 -1.36 18.78 -2.28
C ARG A 223 -0.24 17.84 -1.85
N ILE A 224 0.92 18.40 -1.54
CA ILE A 224 2.10 17.65 -1.12
C ILE A 224 2.65 18.19 0.20
N THR A 225 3.38 17.35 0.92
CA THR A 225 4.09 17.75 2.14
C THR A 225 5.53 17.30 2.05
N VAL A 226 6.44 18.26 2.07
CA VAL A 226 7.88 18.04 2.15
C VAL A 226 8.27 18.04 3.63
N ARG A 227 8.95 17.00 4.09
CA ARG A 227 9.37 16.82 5.50
C ARG A 227 10.87 16.90 5.64
N CYS A 228 11.34 17.50 6.72
CA CYS A 228 12.72 17.41 7.17
C CYS A 228 12.80 16.45 8.36
N GLU A 229 13.43 15.30 8.17
CA GLU A 229 13.58 14.26 9.19
C GLU A 229 14.97 14.33 9.82
N ILE A 230 15.04 14.38 11.15
CA ILE A 230 16.27 14.43 11.94
C ILE A 230 16.30 13.20 12.85
N GLN A 231 17.28 12.31 12.69
CA GLN A 231 17.34 11.09 13.49
C GLN A 231 17.55 11.35 14.99
N GLY A 232 16.70 10.75 15.83
CA GLY A 232 16.83 10.78 17.30
C GLY A 232 16.38 12.06 17.99
N GLY A 233 15.78 13.01 17.26
CA GLY A 233 15.21 14.23 17.81
C GLY A 233 13.70 14.28 17.59
N GLY A 234 12.93 14.50 18.66
CA GLY A 234 11.52 14.86 18.51
C GLY A 234 11.38 16.28 17.94
N ASP A 235 10.32 16.53 17.15
CA ASP A 235 10.05 17.81 16.45
C ASP A 235 10.05 19.04 17.39
N THR A 236 9.90 18.84 18.70
CA THR A 236 9.84 19.90 19.71
C THR A 236 11.22 20.47 20.09
N GLU A 237 12.30 19.73 19.89
CA GLU A 237 13.65 20.10 20.37
C GLU A 237 14.43 20.99 19.40
N TRP A 238 13.97 21.04 18.15
CA TRP A 238 14.67 21.66 17.02
C TRP A 238 13.89 22.85 16.44
N GLU A 239 14.65 23.83 15.96
CA GLU A 239 14.20 24.85 15.02
C GLU A 239 14.72 24.48 13.63
N TYR A 240 13.86 24.52 12.62
CA TYR A 240 14.18 24.03 11.28
C TYR A 240 14.55 25.18 10.37
N GLU A 241 15.57 24.98 9.55
CA GLU A 241 16.02 25.92 8.54
C GLU A 241 16.10 25.22 7.20
N TRP A 242 15.60 25.91 6.16
CA TRP A 242 15.54 25.40 4.79
C TRP A 242 16.42 26.23 3.87
N ARG A 243 17.08 25.55 2.93
CA ARG A 243 17.72 26.17 1.77
C ARG A 243 17.06 25.59 0.52
N THR A 244 16.65 26.47 -0.37
CA THR A 244 16.02 26.05 -1.62
C THR A 244 16.36 26.96 -2.79
N THR A 245 16.32 26.40 -4.00
CA THR A 245 16.35 27.15 -5.26
C THR A 245 14.95 27.47 -5.80
N SER A 246 13.89 27.02 -5.12
CA SER A 246 12.51 27.34 -5.46
C SER A 246 12.25 28.84 -5.38
N SER A 247 11.34 29.34 -6.21
CA SER A 247 10.87 30.73 -6.14
C SER A 247 10.06 31.01 -4.87
N VAL A 248 9.53 29.96 -4.21
CA VAL A 248 8.73 30.08 -2.98
C VAL A 248 9.54 29.53 -1.81
N LYS A 249 9.82 30.38 -0.82
CA LYS A 249 10.57 29.99 0.37
C LYS A 249 9.71 29.15 1.33
N PRO A 250 10.19 27.98 1.77
CA PRO A 250 9.54 27.19 2.82
C PRO A 250 9.48 27.95 4.15
N PRO A 251 8.48 27.67 5.00
CA PRO A 251 8.47 28.14 6.38
C PRO A 251 9.56 27.44 7.20
N ASN A 252 10.03 28.09 8.27
CA ASN A 252 10.99 27.53 9.24
C ASN A 252 10.32 26.50 10.17
N GLN A 253 9.73 25.47 9.59
CA GLN A 253 9.02 24.38 10.28
C GLN A 253 9.54 23.03 9.75
N HIS A 254 9.31 21.96 10.52
CA HIS A 254 9.72 20.60 10.11
C HIS A 254 8.95 20.09 8.88
N GLU A 255 7.74 20.59 8.66
CA GLU A 255 6.87 20.29 7.53
C GLU A 255 6.64 21.53 6.67
N TYR A 256 6.81 21.39 5.35
CA TYR A 256 6.35 22.35 4.36
C TYR A 256 5.17 21.78 3.59
N ARG A 257 3.97 22.25 3.93
CA ARG A 257 2.70 21.85 3.31
C ARG A 257 2.38 22.75 2.13
N ILE A 258 2.38 22.18 0.93
CA ILE A 258 2.02 22.87 -0.30
C ILE A 258 0.60 22.45 -0.66
N TYR A 259 -0.35 23.37 -0.54
CA TYR A 259 -1.77 23.10 -0.80
C TYR A 259 -2.09 22.99 -2.29
N TYR A 260 -1.40 23.78 -3.12
CA TYR A 260 -1.54 23.79 -4.57
C TYR A 260 -0.14 23.84 -5.18
N ALA A 261 0.39 22.67 -5.56
CA ALA A 261 1.68 22.58 -6.22
C ALA A 261 1.65 23.36 -7.54
N SER A 262 2.78 23.95 -7.90
CA SER A 262 2.97 24.70 -9.15
C SER A 262 4.45 24.68 -9.51
N SER A 263 4.79 25.03 -10.76
CA SER A 263 6.18 25.11 -11.22
C SER A 263 7.07 26.04 -10.38
N SER A 264 6.51 27.03 -9.69
CA SER A 264 7.27 27.89 -8.76
C SER A 264 7.80 27.16 -7.53
N HIS A 265 7.20 26.03 -7.17
CA HIS A 265 7.65 25.15 -6.09
C HIS A 265 8.76 24.18 -6.52
N SER A 266 9.08 24.10 -7.82
CA SER A 266 10.17 23.24 -8.27
C SER A 266 11.53 23.79 -7.83
N GLY A 267 12.45 22.90 -7.46
CA GLY A 267 13.79 23.26 -7.05
C GLY A 267 14.46 22.23 -6.14
N ASN A 268 15.69 22.51 -5.77
CA ASN A 268 16.44 21.72 -4.80
C ASN A 268 16.08 22.16 -3.37
N TYR A 269 15.94 21.22 -2.46
CA TYR A 269 15.58 21.42 -1.06
C TYR A 269 16.63 20.76 -0.16
N GLU A 270 17.20 21.56 0.73
CA GLU A 270 18.08 21.11 1.81
C GLU A 270 17.50 21.62 3.13
N CYS A 271 17.64 20.82 4.19
CA CYS A 271 17.19 21.22 5.52
C CYS A 271 18.25 20.97 6.59
N ARG A 272 18.16 21.70 7.71
CA ARG A 272 18.96 21.47 8.91
C ARG A 272 18.18 21.82 10.18
N GLY A 273 18.58 21.22 11.29
CA GLY A 273 18.06 21.55 12.63
C GLY A 273 19.02 22.43 13.42
N ARG A 274 18.47 23.42 14.13
CA ARG A 274 19.16 24.24 15.14
C ARG A 274 18.56 23.92 16.51
N LYS A 275 19.39 23.62 17.51
CA LYS A 275 18.88 23.22 18.82
C LYS A 275 18.35 24.45 19.58
N LYS A 276 17.11 24.42 20.08
CA LYS A 276 16.51 25.53 20.84
C LYS A 276 17.32 25.93 22.08
N SER A 277 17.93 24.94 22.76
CA SER A 277 18.69 25.17 24.00
C SER A 277 20.10 25.75 23.80
N SER A 278 20.60 25.84 22.56
CA SER A 278 21.95 26.33 22.23
C SER A 278 21.97 26.89 20.81
N GLN A 279 21.94 28.22 20.68
CA GLN A 279 21.90 28.91 19.38
C GLN A 279 23.11 28.62 18.47
N GLN A 280 24.24 28.18 19.03
CA GLN A 280 25.47 27.86 18.28
C GLN A 280 25.55 26.40 17.82
N SER A 281 24.57 25.56 18.16
CA SER A 281 24.62 24.12 17.88
C SER A 281 23.60 23.74 16.80
N SER A 282 24.07 23.58 15.55
CA SER A 282 23.26 23.12 14.41
C SER A 282 23.77 21.80 13.83
N THR A 283 22.87 21.03 13.24
CA THR A 283 23.24 19.87 12.40
C THR A 283 23.94 20.33 11.12
N LYS A 284 24.54 19.39 10.39
CA LYS A 284 24.88 19.60 8.98
C LYS A 284 23.59 19.75 8.15
N TRP A 285 23.72 20.34 6.97
CA TRP A 285 22.67 20.31 5.96
C TRP A 285 22.45 18.89 5.47
N SER A 286 21.20 18.55 5.16
CA SER A 286 20.84 17.31 4.47
C SER A 286 21.45 17.25 3.08
N ASP A 287 21.41 16.06 2.48
CA ASP A 287 21.57 15.94 1.03
C ASP A 287 20.46 16.72 0.30
N SER A 288 20.79 17.20 -0.90
CA SER A 288 19.88 17.99 -1.74
C SER A 288 18.79 17.12 -2.35
N PHE A 289 17.53 17.39 -2.01
CA PHE A 289 16.35 16.74 -2.58
C PHE A 289 15.76 17.58 -3.73
N ASN A 290 15.65 17.01 -4.93
CA ASN A 290 15.10 17.71 -6.09
C ASN A 290 13.59 17.49 -6.21
N LEU A 291 12.81 18.56 -6.05
CA LEU A 291 11.37 18.59 -6.25
C LEU A 291 11.04 19.13 -7.65
N THR A 292 10.32 18.36 -8.46
CA THR A 292 9.83 18.79 -9.77
C THR A 292 8.30 18.71 -9.82
N VAL A 293 7.66 19.84 -10.15
CA VAL A 293 6.22 19.92 -10.40
C VAL A 293 5.96 20.09 -11.89
N TYR A 294 5.13 19.21 -12.46
CA TYR A 294 4.73 19.22 -13.86
C TYR A 294 3.45 20.03 -14.07
N ASP A 295 3.44 20.93 -15.06
CA ASP A 295 2.29 21.80 -15.34
C ASP A 295 1.14 21.06 -16.04
N ASN A 296 1.42 19.98 -16.76
CA ASN A 296 0.41 19.24 -17.51
C ASN A 296 -0.18 18.13 -16.65
N LYS A 297 -1.42 18.35 -16.20
CA LYS A 297 -2.23 17.33 -15.56
C LYS A 297 -2.50 16.19 -16.56
N PRO A 298 -2.34 14.91 -16.15
CA PRO A 298 -2.42 13.78 -17.07
C PRO A 298 -3.86 13.60 -17.58
N GLN A 299 -3.96 13.03 -18.78
CA GLN A 299 -5.23 12.64 -19.40
C GLN A 299 -5.24 11.11 -19.61
N PRO A 300 -6.17 10.39 -18.97
CA PRO A 300 -6.27 8.94 -19.14
C PRO A 300 -6.77 8.55 -20.53
N VAL A 301 -6.39 7.36 -20.97
CA VAL A 301 -6.85 6.71 -22.20
C VAL A 301 -7.78 5.57 -21.84
N LEU A 302 -9.06 5.69 -22.21
CA LEU A 302 -10.05 4.63 -22.03
C LEU A 302 -10.08 3.71 -23.25
N THR A 303 -10.13 2.41 -23.01
CA THR A 303 -10.44 1.37 -24.00
C THR A 303 -11.61 0.52 -23.51
N VAL A 304 -12.35 -0.05 -24.46
CA VAL A 304 -13.56 -0.84 -24.19
C VAL A 304 -13.50 -2.13 -25.02
N SER A 305 -13.93 -3.25 -24.45
CA SER A 305 -13.99 -4.53 -25.13
C SER A 305 -15.15 -5.39 -24.61
N PRO A 306 -16.01 -5.95 -25.47
CA PRO A 306 -16.09 -5.72 -26.92
C PRO A 306 -16.71 -4.35 -27.26
N SER A 307 -16.45 -3.83 -28.45
CA SER A 307 -17.05 -2.57 -28.94
C SER A 307 -18.51 -2.75 -29.42
N TRP A 308 -18.86 -3.94 -29.91
CA TRP A 308 -20.22 -4.31 -30.30
C TRP A 308 -20.79 -5.32 -29.32
N LEU A 309 -21.96 -5.01 -28.77
CA LEU A 309 -22.60 -5.82 -27.74
C LEU A 309 -23.20 -7.08 -28.36
N SER A 310 -23.00 -8.20 -27.66
CA SER A 310 -23.70 -9.46 -27.92
C SER A 310 -24.64 -9.75 -26.75
N PRO A 311 -25.80 -10.41 -26.97
CA PRO A 311 -26.72 -10.74 -25.89
C PRO A 311 -26.01 -11.51 -24.75
N GLY A 312 -26.11 -10.99 -23.53
CA GLY A 312 -25.51 -11.60 -22.33
C GLY A 312 -24.00 -11.37 -22.14
N ALA A 313 -23.32 -10.66 -23.04
CA ALA A 313 -21.91 -10.31 -22.88
C ALA A 313 -21.71 -9.17 -21.87
N SER A 314 -20.63 -9.23 -21.09
CA SER A 314 -20.16 -8.12 -20.25
C SER A 314 -19.18 -7.23 -21.01
N VAL A 315 -19.13 -5.95 -20.65
CA VAL A 315 -18.18 -5.00 -21.22
C VAL A 315 -17.04 -4.78 -20.24
N THR A 316 -15.80 -4.96 -20.68
CA THR A 316 -14.62 -4.59 -19.92
C THR A 316 -14.15 -3.20 -20.35
N LEU A 317 -14.04 -2.30 -19.39
CA LEU A 317 -13.45 -0.97 -19.52
C LEU A 317 -12.02 -1.04 -18.97
N ASN A 318 -11.04 -0.48 -19.69
CA ASN A 318 -9.66 -0.36 -19.21
C ASN A 318 -9.19 1.09 -19.32
N CYS A 319 -8.62 1.64 -18.25
CA CYS A 319 -8.24 3.04 -18.14
C CYS A 319 -6.74 3.16 -17.91
N GLU A 320 -6.02 3.57 -18.93
CA GLU A 320 -4.57 3.73 -18.87
C GLU A 320 -4.22 5.16 -18.50
N VAL A 321 -3.34 5.32 -17.51
CA VAL A 321 -2.79 6.63 -17.10
C VAL A 321 -1.28 6.55 -17.24
N GLU A 322 -0.68 7.63 -17.73
CA GLU A 322 0.77 7.75 -17.76
C GLU A 322 1.33 7.56 -16.34
N HIS A 323 2.32 6.68 -16.18
CA HIS A 323 2.94 6.34 -14.88
C HIS A 323 1.97 5.61 -13.92
N PRO A 324 1.59 4.35 -14.21
CA PRO A 324 0.61 3.59 -13.42
C PRO A 324 1.04 3.32 -11.97
N SER A 325 2.35 3.33 -11.67
CA SER A 325 2.91 3.08 -10.33
C SER A 325 2.68 4.22 -9.32
N ALA A 326 1.85 5.22 -9.64
CA ALA A 326 1.76 6.48 -8.91
C ALA A 326 0.58 6.55 -7.91
N GLY A 327 0.03 5.39 -7.51
CA GLY A 327 -1.01 5.28 -6.48
C GLY A 327 -2.38 5.78 -6.93
N TRP A 328 -2.71 5.64 -8.22
CA TRP A 328 -3.98 6.07 -8.79
C TRP A 328 -5.14 5.19 -8.33
N ARG A 329 -6.30 5.82 -8.11
CA ARG A 329 -7.60 5.15 -8.09
C ARG A 329 -8.44 5.60 -9.27
N PHE A 330 -9.14 4.66 -9.90
CA PHE A 330 -9.87 4.88 -11.13
C PHE A 330 -11.36 5.08 -10.87
N TYR A 331 -11.92 6.10 -11.50
CA TYR A 331 -13.30 6.52 -11.41
C TYR A 331 -13.94 6.36 -12.78
N TRP A 332 -15.03 5.61 -12.82
CA TRP A 332 -15.73 5.16 -14.03
C TRP A 332 -17.08 5.84 -14.11
N TYR A 333 -17.38 6.40 -15.27
CA TYR A 333 -18.61 7.16 -15.49
C TYR A 333 -19.28 6.70 -16.78
N LYS A 334 -20.61 6.70 -16.76
CA LYS A 334 -21.46 6.63 -17.94
C LYS A 334 -21.59 8.02 -18.54
N THR A 335 -21.53 8.12 -19.87
CA THR A 335 -21.81 9.37 -20.58
C THR A 335 -23.30 9.53 -20.76
N VAL A 336 -23.79 10.74 -20.52
CA VAL A 336 -25.18 11.12 -20.74
C VAL A 336 -25.19 12.27 -21.76
N PRO A 337 -25.89 12.11 -22.90
CA PRO A 337 -26.08 13.17 -23.86
C PRO A 337 -26.75 14.39 -23.22
N ASP A 338 -26.08 15.54 -23.36
CA ASP A 338 -26.71 16.84 -23.17
C ASP A 338 -26.83 17.50 -24.55
N LEU A 339 -28.07 17.81 -24.96
CA LEU A 339 -28.32 18.48 -26.23
C LEU A 339 -28.13 20.00 -26.15
N SER A 340 -28.18 20.59 -24.96
CA SER A 340 -28.02 22.04 -24.74
C SER A 340 -26.57 22.49 -24.92
N HIS A 341 -25.62 21.62 -24.59
CA HIS A 341 -24.20 21.81 -24.83
C HIS A 341 -23.69 20.81 -25.88
N ASN A 342 -22.56 21.09 -26.53
CA ASN A 342 -21.91 20.12 -27.43
C ASN A 342 -21.13 19.02 -26.67
N TYR A 343 -21.30 18.96 -25.34
CA TYR A 343 -20.56 18.09 -24.43
C TYR A 343 -21.47 17.02 -23.80
N TYR A 344 -20.87 16.00 -23.19
CA TYR A 344 -21.56 15.01 -22.39
C TYR A 344 -21.52 15.39 -20.91
N SER A 345 -22.58 15.08 -20.17
CA SER A 345 -22.50 14.97 -18.72
C SER A 345 -22.05 13.55 -18.34
N TYR A 346 -21.55 13.39 -17.11
CA TYR A 346 -20.95 12.14 -16.64
C TYR A 346 -21.59 11.71 -15.33
N GLU A 347 -22.17 10.52 -15.33
CA GLU A 347 -22.79 9.90 -14.16
C GLU A 347 -21.91 8.78 -13.64
N LEU A 348 -21.62 8.77 -12.34
CA LEU A 348 -20.75 7.77 -11.74
C LEU A 348 -21.41 6.38 -11.77
N LEU A 349 -20.66 5.35 -12.16
CA LEU A 349 -21.16 3.98 -12.12
C LEU A 349 -21.41 3.52 -10.66
N PRO A 350 -22.43 2.67 -10.43
CA PRO A 350 -22.81 2.23 -9.09
C PRO A 350 -21.67 1.47 -8.40
N GLY A 351 -21.50 1.69 -7.09
CA GLY A 351 -20.47 1.03 -6.29
C GLY A 351 -19.06 1.63 -6.41
N ASN A 352 -18.90 2.74 -7.15
CA ASN A 352 -17.58 3.30 -7.48
C ASN A 352 -17.28 4.68 -6.84
N SER A 353 -17.93 5.03 -5.71
CA SER A 353 -17.75 6.34 -5.06
C SER A 353 -16.33 6.62 -4.55
N SER A 354 -15.57 5.58 -4.19
CA SER A 354 -14.19 5.69 -3.71
C SER A 354 -13.12 5.42 -4.76
N GLY A 355 -13.52 5.14 -6.01
CA GLY A 355 -12.67 4.64 -7.08
C GLY A 355 -12.18 3.19 -6.86
N THR A 356 -11.74 2.54 -7.95
CA THR A 356 -11.11 1.21 -7.96
C THR A 356 -9.59 1.32 -7.95
N GLU A 357 -8.89 0.34 -7.39
CA GLU A 357 -7.43 0.24 -7.51
C GLU A 357 -7.01 -0.40 -8.82
N GLN A 358 -7.87 -1.29 -9.34
CA GLN A 358 -7.75 -1.86 -10.67
C GLN A 358 -8.02 -0.78 -11.72
N ASP A 359 -7.18 -0.78 -12.74
CA ASP A 359 -7.31 0.01 -13.96
C ASP A 359 -8.35 -0.57 -14.94
N SER A 360 -9.06 -1.64 -14.54
CA SER A 360 -10.14 -2.24 -15.30
C SER A 360 -11.45 -2.34 -14.51
N TYR A 361 -12.57 -2.26 -15.22
CA TYR A 361 -13.91 -2.33 -14.67
C TYR A 361 -14.87 -3.10 -15.60
N ILE A 362 -15.64 -4.03 -15.04
CA ILE A 362 -16.58 -4.85 -15.81
C ILE A 362 -18.00 -4.32 -15.62
N VAL A 363 -18.65 -3.93 -16.71
CA VAL A 363 -20.06 -3.56 -16.75
C VAL A 363 -20.89 -4.77 -17.12
N HIS A 364 -21.71 -5.24 -16.19
CA HIS A 364 -22.66 -6.33 -16.40
C HIS A 364 -24.02 -5.83 -16.89
N GLY A 365 -24.68 -6.62 -17.73
CA GLY A 365 -26.06 -6.35 -18.15
C GLY A 365 -26.24 -5.18 -19.13
N GLN A 366 -25.16 -4.68 -19.74
CA GLN A 366 -25.26 -3.63 -20.75
C GLN A 366 -25.81 -4.20 -22.07
N THR A 367 -27.05 -3.86 -22.42
CA THR A 367 -27.73 -4.36 -23.62
C THR A 367 -27.86 -3.32 -24.74
N HIS A 368 -27.76 -2.04 -24.39
CA HIS A 368 -28.00 -0.93 -25.33
C HIS A 368 -26.72 -0.14 -25.61
N THR A 369 -26.74 0.70 -26.62
CA THR A 369 -25.62 1.62 -26.87
C THR A 369 -25.37 2.50 -25.64
N ALA A 370 -24.12 2.61 -25.23
CA ALA A 370 -23.71 3.43 -24.09
C ALA A 370 -22.30 3.98 -24.31
N GLY A 371 -22.04 5.16 -23.75
CA GLY A 371 -20.69 5.69 -23.68
C GLY A 371 -20.15 5.71 -22.26
N TYR A 372 -18.83 5.67 -22.16
CA TYR A 372 -18.09 5.66 -20.90
C TYR A 372 -16.92 6.64 -20.94
N VAL A 373 -16.57 7.16 -19.78
CA VAL A 373 -15.32 7.88 -19.53
C VAL A 373 -14.69 7.39 -18.23
N CYS A 374 -13.37 7.47 -18.14
CA CYS A 374 -12.66 7.23 -16.90
C CYS A 374 -11.87 8.47 -16.45
N ARG A 375 -11.55 8.51 -15.17
CA ARG A 375 -10.73 9.53 -14.53
C ARG A 375 -9.93 8.88 -13.42
N ALA A 376 -8.68 9.26 -13.22
CA ALA A 376 -7.92 8.79 -12.06
C ALA A 376 -7.86 9.86 -10.97
N GLY A 377 -7.68 9.45 -9.72
CA GLY A 377 -7.48 10.36 -8.60
C GLY A 377 -6.63 9.77 -7.48
N ARG A 378 -5.94 10.63 -6.74
CA ARG A 378 -5.07 10.27 -5.60
C ARG A 378 -4.90 11.43 -4.61
N GLY A 379 -4.39 11.13 -3.41
CA GLY A 379 -4.10 12.13 -2.38
C GLY A 379 -5.33 12.56 -1.54
N ASP A 380 -5.08 13.44 -0.56
CA ASP A 380 -6.09 13.98 0.36
C ASP A 380 -5.93 15.52 0.57
N PRO A 381 -6.81 16.36 -0.01
CA PRO A 381 -8.00 16.00 -0.78
C PRO A 381 -7.63 15.38 -2.14
N VAL A 382 -8.57 14.63 -2.72
CA VAL A 382 -8.33 13.88 -3.95
C VAL A 382 -8.02 14.83 -5.11
N PHE A 383 -6.77 14.77 -5.58
CA PHE A 383 -6.39 15.32 -6.87
C PHE A 383 -6.85 14.35 -7.95
N TYR A 384 -7.59 14.85 -8.91
CA TYR A 384 -8.05 14.06 -10.03
C TYR A 384 -7.34 14.46 -11.32
N THR A 385 -7.20 13.54 -12.26
CA THR A 385 -6.77 13.76 -13.64
C THR A 385 -7.85 14.47 -14.47
N TYR A 386 -7.59 14.76 -15.74
CA TYR A 386 -8.66 15.08 -16.68
C TYR A 386 -9.53 13.83 -16.93
N TYR A 387 -10.74 14.02 -17.46
CA TYR A 387 -11.53 12.91 -17.99
C TYR A 387 -10.86 12.36 -19.26
N SER A 388 -10.96 11.06 -19.48
CA SER A 388 -10.62 10.45 -20.76
C SER A 388 -11.55 10.97 -21.85
N HIS A 389 -11.13 10.79 -23.10
CA HIS A 389 -12.09 10.88 -24.21
C HIS A 389 -13.16 9.79 -24.07
N SER A 390 -14.39 10.09 -24.49
CA SER A 390 -15.50 9.15 -24.44
C SER A 390 -15.28 7.98 -25.40
N LYS A 391 -15.55 6.77 -24.92
CA LYS A 391 -15.60 5.55 -25.73
C LYS A 391 -17.00 4.95 -25.65
N PHE A 392 -17.44 4.33 -26.74
CA PHE A 392 -18.79 3.81 -26.86
C PHE A 392 -18.78 2.32 -27.08
N VAL A 393 -19.78 1.65 -26.51
CA VAL A 393 -20.20 0.31 -26.88
C VAL A 393 -21.52 0.43 -27.62
N TRP A 394 -21.66 -0.33 -28.70
CA TRP A 394 -22.75 -0.20 -29.65
C TRP A 394 -23.66 -1.43 -29.61
N SER A 395 -24.96 -1.19 -29.67
CA SER A 395 -25.97 -2.25 -29.88
C SER A 395 -26.69 -1.99 -31.20
N GLY A 396 -26.83 -3.03 -32.02
CA GLY A 396 -27.69 -2.97 -33.22
C GLY A 396 -29.18 -3.07 -32.90
N ASP A 397 -29.54 -3.45 -31.67
CA ASP A 397 -30.92 -3.69 -31.28
C ASP A 397 -31.67 -2.40 -30.95
N PHE A 398 -32.89 -2.29 -31.47
CA PHE A 398 -33.77 -1.16 -31.19
C PHE A 398 -34.05 -0.99 -29.70
N HIS A 399 -33.90 0.24 -29.22
CA HIS A 399 -34.25 0.64 -27.87
C HIS A 399 -35.61 1.38 -27.87
N PRO A 400 -36.54 1.10 -26.94
CA PRO A 400 -37.86 1.74 -26.93
C PRO A 400 -37.81 3.26 -26.77
N ALA A 401 -36.80 3.79 -26.09
CA ALA A 401 -36.68 5.24 -25.87
C ALA A 401 -36.10 5.99 -27.08
N ALA A 402 -35.28 5.32 -27.89
CA ALA A 402 -34.62 5.90 -29.05
C ALA A 402 -34.23 4.82 -30.07
N SER A 403 -34.59 5.05 -31.34
CA SER A 403 -34.24 4.18 -32.47
C SER A 403 -33.73 5.01 -33.64
N LEU A 404 -32.78 4.45 -34.37
CA LEU A 404 -32.22 4.99 -35.60
C LEU A 404 -32.62 4.07 -36.76
N THR A 405 -33.18 4.66 -37.81
CA THR A 405 -33.44 4.00 -39.08
C THR A 405 -32.65 4.66 -40.21
N VAL A 406 -32.30 3.87 -41.22
CA VAL A 406 -31.52 4.31 -42.38
C VAL A 406 -32.41 4.22 -43.62
N ASN A 407 -32.43 5.28 -44.41
CA ASN A 407 -33.12 5.29 -45.69
C ASN A 407 -32.17 5.82 -46.78
N PRO A 408 -31.94 5.04 -47.87
CA PRO A 408 -32.48 3.71 -48.15
C PRO A 408 -31.97 2.64 -47.18
N ASP A 409 -32.81 1.65 -46.83
CA ASP A 409 -32.52 0.60 -45.83
C ASP A 409 -31.47 -0.39 -46.32
N ARG A 410 -30.20 0.04 -46.28
CA ARG A 410 -29.05 -0.81 -46.53
C ARG A 410 -27.83 -0.39 -45.73
N VAL A 411 -26.94 -1.33 -45.46
CA VAL A 411 -25.66 -1.09 -44.75
C VAL A 411 -24.60 -0.47 -45.65
N GLN A 412 -24.56 -0.91 -46.91
CA GLN A 412 -23.51 -0.54 -47.86
C GLN A 412 -24.01 0.51 -48.86
N HIS A 413 -23.21 1.55 -49.09
CA HIS A 413 -23.56 2.66 -49.98
C HIS A 413 -22.40 3.05 -50.88
N PHE A 414 -22.71 3.65 -52.02
CA PHE A 414 -21.70 4.30 -52.86
C PHE A 414 -21.42 5.73 -52.38
N THR A 415 -20.24 6.27 -52.71
CA THR A 415 -19.87 7.66 -52.37
C THR A 415 -20.84 8.71 -52.92
N SER A 416 -21.50 8.42 -54.05
CA SER A 416 -22.52 9.27 -54.67
C SER A 416 -23.93 9.09 -54.10
N ASP A 417 -24.16 8.13 -53.20
CA ASP A 417 -25.48 7.90 -52.64
C ASP A 417 -25.87 9.03 -51.68
N SER A 418 -27.16 9.36 -51.69
CA SER A 418 -27.77 10.15 -50.62
C SER A 418 -28.37 9.22 -49.58
N VAL A 419 -28.14 9.56 -48.30
CA VAL A 419 -28.60 8.77 -47.15
C VAL A 419 -29.31 9.68 -46.18
N SER A 420 -30.42 9.20 -45.63
CA SER A 420 -31.16 9.84 -44.56
C SER A 420 -31.18 8.95 -43.34
N LEU A 421 -30.80 9.51 -42.19
CA LEU A 421 -30.80 8.86 -40.89
C LEU A 421 -31.94 9.47 -40.08
N SER A 422 -32.94 8.66 -39.70
CA SER A 422 -34.12 9.13 -38.99
C SER A 422 -34.12 8.61 -37.56
N CYS A 423 -34.24 9.52 -36.59
CA CYS A 423 -34.39 9.18 -35.18
C CYS A 423 -35.87 9.12 -34.79
N GLU A 424 -36.24 8.10 -34.03
CA GLU A 424 -37.60 7.92 -33.50
C GLU A 424 -37.52 7.56 -32.01
N GLY A 425 -38.55 7.86 -31.23
CA GLY A 425 -38.59 7.56 -29.79
C GLY A 425 -39.37 8.58 -28.97
N ASN A 426 -39.12 8.62 -27.67
CA ASN A 426 -39.88 9.42 -26.71
C ASN A 426 -39.35 10.87 -26.54
N SER A 427 -38.57 11.36 -27.51
CA SER A 427 -37.97 12.70 -27.48
C SER A 427 -38.40 13.52 -28.69
N THR A 428 -38.52 14.84 -28.50
CA THR A 428 -38.73 15.80 -29.59
C THR A 428 -37.42 16.41 -30.09
N GLU A 429 -36.35 16.27 -29.31
CA GLU A 429 -35.03 16.80 -29.62
C GLU A 429 -34.07 15.65 -29.94
N TRP A 430 -33.34 15.79 -31.04
CA TRP A 430 -32.51 14.74 -31.59
C TRP A 430 -31.19 15.29 -32.14
N ARG A 431 -30.12 14.53 -31.94
CA ARG A 431 -28.82 14.77 -32.56
C ARG A 431 -28.28 13.46 -33.09
N VAL A 432 -27.96 13.42 -34.39
CA VAL A 432 -27.27 12.28 -34.98
C VAL A 432 -25.76 12.48 -34.82
N LYS A 433 -25.10 11.45 -34.29
CA LYS A 433 -23.64 11.38 -34.15
C LYS A 433 -23.05 10.37 -35.11
N ARG A 434 -21.77 10.55 -35.40
CA ARG A 434 -20.93 9.54 -36.03
C ARG A 434 -19.60 9.40 -35.30
N PHE A 435 -19.05 8.18 -35.31
CA PHE A 435 -17.72 7.86 -34.83
C PHE A 435 -16.89 7.30 -35.99
N ASN A 436 -15.70 7.85 -36.20
CA ASN A 436 -14.78 7.33 -37.22
C ASN A 436 -13.77 6.33 -36.66
N GLU A 437 -13.10 5.60 -37.55
CA GLU A 437 -12.07 4.60 -37.18
C GLU A 437 -10.90 5.23 -36.39
N HIS A 438 -10.62 6.52 -36.59
CA HIS A 438 -9.61 7.27 -35.86
C HIS A 438 -10.06 7.79 -34.49
N GLY A 439 -11.28 7.48 -34.03
CA GLY A 439 -11.78 7.82 -32.70
C GLY A 439 -12.36 9.24 -32.55
N SER A 440 -12.63 9.94 -33.65
CA SER A 440 -13.21 11.28 -33.68
C SER A 440 -14.74 11.24 -33.75
N LEU A 441 -15.36 11.94 -32.81
CA LEU A 441 -16.80 12.09 -32.68
C LEU A 441 -17.26 13.38 -33.37
N SER A 442 -18.29 13.31 -34.21
CA SER A 442 -18.89 14.50 -34.85
C SER A 442 -20.41 14.39 -34.99
N HIS A 443 -21.10 15.53 -34.98
CA HIS A 443 -22.56 15.59 -35.14
C HIS A 443 -22.99 15.97 -36.56
N CYS A 444 -24.19 15.55 -36.97
CA CYS A 444 -24.69 15.69 -38.34
C CYS A 444 -24.60 17.10 -38.92
N SER A 445 -24.86 18.15 -38.14
CA SER A 445 -24.78 19.53 -38.63
C SER A 445 -23.43 19.94 -39.24
N TYR A 446 -22.34 19.20 -38.99
CA TYR A 446 -21.03 19.44 -39.62
C TYR A 446 -20.84 18.77 -40.98
N TRP A 447 -21.53 17.65 -41.24
CA TRP A 447 -21.28 16.79 -42.40
C TRP A 447 -22.54 16.45 -43.20
N GLY A 448 -23.70 16.91 -42.73
CA GLY A 448 -25.00 16.74 -43.34
C GLY A 448 -25.95 17.85 -42.88
N ARG A 449 -27.25 17.67 -43.12
CA ARG A 449 -28.28 18.63 -42.78
C ARG A 449 -29.29 17.99 -41.82
N MET A 450 -29.36 18.51 -40.59
CA MET A 450 -30.42 18.14 -39.64
C MET A 450 -31.72 18.90 -39.96
N THR A 451 -32.84 18.18 -40.00
CA THR A 451 -34.21 18.69 -40.10
C THR A 451 -35.11 17.91 -39.14
N GLY A 452 -35.39 18.48 -37.97
CA GLY A 452 -36.09 17.78 -36.90
C GLY A 452 -35.30 16.54 -36.45
N ALA A 453 -35.92 15.37 -36.56
CA ALA A 453 -35.31 14.08 -36.20
C ALA A 453 -34.51 13.42 -37.36
N ILE A 454 -34.45 14.05 -38.53
CA ILE A 454 -33.83 13.48 -39.72
C ILE A 454 -32.51 14.19 -40.03
N CYS A 455 -31.44 13.41 -40.18
CA CYS A 455 -30.16 13.85 -40.74
C CYS A 455 -30.06 13.44 -42.20
N SER A 456 -29.99 14.39 -43.12
CA SER A 456 -29.79 14.14 -44.56
C SER A 456 -28.32 14.32 -44.96
N ILE A 457 -27.78 13.32 -45.62
CA ILE A 457 -26.42 13.28 -46.17
C ILE A 457 -26.54 13.27 -47.69
N SER A 458 -26.03 14.30 -48.35
CA SER A 458 -26.13 14.44 -49.81
C SER A 458 -25.10 13.59 -50.57
N SER A 459 -23.94 13.33 -49.96
CA SER A 459 -22.92 12.45 -50.53
C SER A 459 -21.95 11.97 -49.45
N LEU A 460 -21.52 10.72 -49.56
CA LEU A 460 -20.61 10.05 -48.63
C LEU A 460 -19.18 10.11 -49.19
N TRP A 461 -18.54 11.29 -49.13
CA TRP A 461 -17.24 11.52 -49.79
C TRP A 461 -16.05 10.70 -49.25
N TYR A 462 -16.20 10.08 -48.09
CA TYR A 462 -15.16 9.29 -47.43
C TYR A 462 -15.44 7.80 -47.61
N THR A 463 -14.42 7.01 -47.95
CA THR A 463 -14.51 5.56 -48.16
C THR A 463 -14.43 4.74 -46.86
N ASP A 464 -14.64 5.38 -45.72
CA ASP A 464 -14.44 4.77 -44.40
C ASP A 464 -15.73 4.16 -43.86
N SER A 465 -15.61 3.09 -43.08
CA SER A 465 -16.71 2.54 -42.30
C SER A 465 -16.96 3.45 -41.10
N LEU A 466 -18.19 3.97 -40.95
CA LEU A 466 -18.54 4.89 -39.88
C LEU A 466 -19.76 4.38 -39.11
N VAL A 467 -19.71 4.49 -37.78
CA VAL A 467 -20.81 4.10 -36.90
C VAL A 467 -21.67 5.32 -36.59
N TYR A 468 -22.98 5.19 -36.77
CA TYR A 468 -23.97 6.24 -36.55
C TYR A 468 -24.97 5.85 -35.47
N TRP A 469 -25.40 6.81 -34.66
CA TRP A 469 -26.48 6.66 -33.67
C TRP A 469 -27.16 8.00 -33.42
N CYS A 470 -28.32 7.96 -32.78
CA CYS A 470 -29.07 9.11 -32.30
C CYS A 470 -28.86 9.32 -30.81
N GLU A 471 -28.78 10.60 -30.42
CA GLU A 471 -28.84 11.09 -29.06
C GLU A 471 -30.16 11.85 -28.87
N SER A 472 -30.86 11.54 -27.79
CA SER A 472 -32.12 12.19 -27.41
C SER A 472 -31.90 13.28 -26.37
N GLY A 473 -32.82 14.24 -26.28
CA GLY A 473 -32.81 15.29 -25.26
C GLY A 473 -33.05 14.77 -23.85
N SER A 474 -33.59 13.55 -23.72
CA SER A 474 -33.75 12.84 -22.45
C SER A 474 -32.49 12.12 -21.98
N GLY A 475 -31.37 12.23 -22.70
CA GLY A 475 -30.11 11.58 -22.29
C GLY A 475 -29.99 10.10 -22.69
N GLU A 476 -30.79 9.63 -23.65
CA GLU A 476 -30.75 8.25 -24.15
C GLU A 476 -30.04 8.15 -25.51
N PHE A 477 -29.40 7.00 -25.74
CA PHE A 477 -28.80 6.62 -27.02
C PHE A 477 -29.70 5.63 -27.77
N SER A 478 -29.73 5.71 -29.10
CA SER A 478 -30.41 4.71 -29.93
C SER A 478 -29.56 3.46 -30.21
N ASN A 479 -30.10 2.51 -30.98
CA ASN A 479 -29.28 1.55 -31.70
C ASN A 479 -28.25 2.27 -32.60
N ALA A 480 -27.17 1.57 -32.88
CA ALA A 480 -26.10 2.03 -33.74
C ALA A 480 -26.03 1.21 -35.03
N VAL A 481 -25.74 1.89 -36.13
CA VAL A 481 -25.60 1.29 -37.46
C VAL A 481 -24.21 1.60 -37.98
N ASN A 482 -23.50 0.56 -38.44
CA ASN A 482 -22.21 0.72 -39.10
C ASN A 482 -22.40 0.80 -40.61
N ILE A 483 -22.25 1.97 -41.21
CA ILE A 483 -22.42 2.17 -42.66
C ILE A 483 -21.05 2.09 -43.34
N THR A 484 -20.93 1.22 -44.34
CA THR A 484 -19.72 1.06 -45.16
C THR A 484 -19.88 1.76 -46.50
N VAL A 485 -18.90 2.57 -46.88
CA VAL A 485 -18.96 3.36 -48.11
C VAL A 485 -17.94 2.88 -49.13
N GLN A 486 -18.40 2.62 -50.35
CA GLN A 486 -17.56 2.14 -51.45
C GLN A 486 -17.49 3.16 -52.59
N GLY A 487 -16.29 3.40 -53.12
CA GLY A 487 -16.08 4.35 -54.22
C GLY A 487 -16.50 3.80 -55.59
N ASP A 488 -16.20 2.53 -55.86
CA ASP A 488 -16.50 1.85 -57.11
C ASP A 488 -16.60 0.33 -56.91
N GLY A 489 -17.18 -0.37 -57.88
CA GLY A 489 -17.39 -1.80 -57.84
C GLY A 489 -18.80 -2.21 -57.40
N ILE A 490 -18.88 -3.28 -56.62
CA ILE A 490 -20.12 -3.96 -56.26
C ILE A 490 -20.37 -3.94 -54.75
N ILE A 491 -21.62 -3.65 -54.38
CA ILE A 491 -22.09 -3.65 -53.00
C ILE A 491 -23.18 -4.70 -52.80
N LEU A 492 -23.29 -5.18 -51.57
CA LEU A 492 -24.42 -5.99 -51.11
C LEU A 492 -25.51 -5.08 -50.55
N VAL A 493 -26.70 -5.15 -51.14
CA VAL A 493 -27.92 -4.56 -50.60
C VAL A 493 -28.43 -5.50 -49.51
N SER A 494 -28.04 -5.19 -48.27
CA SER A 494 -28.45 -5.91 -47.04
C SER A 494 -29.03 -4.90 -46.06
N PRO A 495 -30.09 -5.25 -45.32
CA PRO A 495 -30.84 -4.33 -44.46
C PRO A 495 -29.94 -3.72 -43.37
N ALA A 496 -30.15 -2.45 -43.05
CA ALA A 496 -29.36 -1.73 -42.05
C ALA A 496 -29.74 -2.09 -40.61
N ASN A 497 -30.95 -2.60 -40.41
CA ASN A 497 -31.51 -2.93 -39.11
C ASN A 497 -31.79 -4.44 -38.97
N PRO A 498 -31.82 -4.98 -37.73
CA PRO A 498 -32.14 -6.38 -37.50
C PRO A 498 -33.50 -6.79 -38.07
N VAL A 499 -33.54 -7.94 -38.76
CA VAL A 499 -34.78 -8.48 -39.35
C VAL A 499 -35.48 -9.37 -38.33
N ALA A 500 -36.79 -9.19 -38.15
CA ALA A 500 -37.57 -10.01 -37.22
C ALA A 500 -37.80 -11.43 -37.76
N GLU A 501 -37.77 -12.44 -36.89
CA GLU A 501 -38.06 -13.82 -37.28
C GLU A 501 -39.45 -13.95 -37.93
N GLY A 502 -39.53 -14.75 -39.00
CA GLY A 502 -40.71 -14.96 -39.81
C GLY A 502 -41.00 -13.86 -40.85
N GLN A 503 -40.27 -12.74 -40.85
CA GLN A 503 -40.34 -11.75 -41.93
C GLN A 503 -39.56 -12.22 -43.16
N SER A 504 -39.92 -11.67 -44.32
CA SER A 504 -39.17 -11.89 -45.56
C SER A 504 -38.14 -10.79 -45.78
N VAL A 505 -36.94 -11.15 -46.23
CA VAL A 505 -35.90 -10.20 -46.63
C VAL A 505 -35.39 -10.54 -48.04
N THR A 506 -35.11 -9.49 -48.80
CA THR A 506 -34.49 -9.59 -50.12
C THR A 506 -33.09 -8.98 -50.07
N LEU A 507 -32.08 -9.81 -50.28
CA LEU A 507 -30.70 -9.37 -50.45
C LEU A 507 -30.44 -9.17 -51.94
N GLY A 508 -29.90 -8.02 -52.32
CA GLY A 508 -29.60 -7.68 -53.71
C GLY A 508 -28.12 -7.44 -53.91
N CYS A 509 -27.65 -7.57 -55.15
CA CYS A 509 -26.30 -7.20 -55.52
C CYS A 509 -26.33 -6.04 -56.51
N LYS A 510 -25.66 -4.94 -56.17
CA LYS A 510 -25.77 -3.67 -56.89
C LYS A 510 -24.41 -3.18 -57.33
N LEU A 511 -24.30 -2.82 -58.61
CA LEU A 511 -23.10 -2.21 -59.20
C LEU A 511 -23.29 -0.68 -59.23
N ARG A 512 -22.20 0.09 -59.25
CA ARG A 512 -22.29 1.55 -59.34
C ARG A 512 -23.00 2.05 -60.60
N THR A 513 -22.75 1.40 -61.74
CA THR A 513 -23.28 1.79 -63.06
C THR A 513 -24.65 1.17 -63.38
N GLU A 514 -25.05 0.10 -62.68
CA GLU A 514 -26.28 -0.65 -62.93
C GLU A 514 -26.97 -1.04 -61.61
N ASN A 515 -28.27 -0.75 -61.49
CA ASN A 515 -29.01 -0.92 -60.23
C ASN A 515 -29.20 -2.39 -59.79
N VAL A 516 -29.23 -3.35 -60.72
CA VAL A 516 -29.36 -4.78 -60.45
C VAL A 516 -28.56 -5.53 -61.50
N VAL A 517 -27.60 -6.35 -61.07
CA VAL A 517 -26.82 -7.23 -61.96
C VAL A 517 -27.41 -8.65 -61.95
N SER A 518 -27.48 -9.31 -63.10
CA SER A 518 -27.88 -10.74 -63.23
C SER A 518 -26.66 -11.67 -63.22
N ASN A 519 -26.88 -12.97 -62.97
CA ASN A 519 -25.82 -13.98 -62.80
C ASN A 519 -24.91 -13.70 -61.59
N VAL A 520 -25.52 -13.60 -60.42
CA VAL A 520 -24.83 -13.28 -59.16
C VAL A 520 -24.72 -14.51 -58.28
N CYS A 521 -23.56 -14.69 -57.66
CA CYS A 521 -23.36 -15.68 -56.62
C CYS A 521 -23.54 -15.04 -55.23
N PHE A 522 -24.35 -15.64 -54.36
CA PHE A 522 -24.47 -15.22 -52.96
C PHE A 522 -23.82 -16.23 -52.02
N TYR A 523 -23.14 -15.71 -51.01
CA TYR A 523 -22.46 -16.48 -49.98
C TYR A 523 -23.01 -16.13 -48.60
N HIS A 524 -23.16 -17.13 -47.73
CA HIS A 524 -23.46 -17.00 -46.30
C HIS A 524 -22.36 -17.71 -45.50
N ASN A 525 -21.68 -16.98 -44.63
CA ASN A 525 -20.52 -17.46 -43.87
C ASN A 525 -19.49 -18.16 -44.78
N ASP A 526 -19.17 -17.51 -45.90
CA ASP A 526 -18.29 -17.99 -46.99
C ASP A 526 -18.73 -19.27 -47.70
N LYS A 527 -19.94 -19.76 -47.44
CA LYS A 527 -20.54 -20.88 -48.17
C LYS A 527 -21.46 -20.35 -49.27
N LEU A 528 -21.30 -20.86 -50.49
CA LEU A 528 -22.16 -20.52 -51.62
C LEU A 528 -23.58 -21.04 -51.36
N ILE A 529 -24.57 -20.13 -51.34
CA ILE A 529 -25.98 -20.43 -51.08
C ILE A 529 -26.88 -20.23 -52.30
N GLN A 530 -26.49 -19.37 -53.24
CA GLN A 530 -27.20 -19.19 -54.51
C GLN A 530 -26.20 -18.93 -55.64
N ASN A 531 -26.40 -19.61 -56.76
CA ASN A 531 -25.69 -19.41 -58.02
C ASN A 531 -26.70 -19.57 -59.16
N ASP A 532 -27.37 -18.48 -59.50
CA ASP A 532 -28.49 -18.44 -60.46
C ASP A 532 -28.43 -17.13 -61.26
N THR A 533 -29.20 -17.07 -62.34
CA THR A 533 -29.48 -15.89 -63.16
C THR A 533 -30.12 -14.74 -62.39
N ARG A 534 -30.76 -15.02 -61.24
CA ARG A 534 -31.38 -14.02 -60.36
C ARG A 534 -30.33 -13.14 -59.68
N GLY A 535 -30.51 -11.82 -59.78
CA GLY A 535 -29.67 -10.81 -59.11
C GLY A 535 -29.97 -10.58 -57.63
N GLU A 536 -31.00 -11.27 -57.11
CA GLU A 536 -31.52 -11.13 -55.75
C GLU A 536 -31.68 -12.50 -55.09
N LEU A 537 -31.51 -12.52 -53.77
CA LEU A 537 -31.72 -13.64 -52.87
C LEU A 537 -32.88 -13.32 -51.94
N ASN A 538 -33.97 -14.08 -52.05
CA ASN A 538 -35.15 -13.92 -51.21
C ASN A 538 -35.19 -14.98 -50.12
N ILE A 539 -35.16 -14.54 -48.86
CA ILE A 539 -35.39 -15.37 -47.69
C ILE A 539 -36.81 -15.05 -47.22
N SER A 540 -37.76 -15.95 -47.48
CA SER A 540 -39.19 -15.68 -47.26
C SER A 540 -39.63 -15.75 -45.80
N ALA A 541 -38.94 -16.54 -44.98
CA ALA A 541 -39.20 -16.69 -43.55
C ALA A 541 -37.87 -16.75 -42.81
N VAL A 542 -37.38 -15.59 -42.38
CA VAL A 542 -36.10 -15.46 -41.67
C VAL A 542 -36.15 -16.18 -40.32
N SER A 543 -35.09 -16.89 -39.99
CA SER A 543 -34.88 -17.65 -38.75
C SER A 543 -33.51 -17.34 -38.16
N LYS A 544 -33.28 -17.70 -36.89
CA LYS A 544 -31.96 -17.48 -36.26
C LYS A 544 -30.78 -18.11 -37.02
N SER A 545 -30.98 -19.18 -37.80
CA SER A 545 -29.92 -19.77 -38.64
C SER A 545 -29.52 -18.93 -39.86
N ASP A 546 -30.37 -17.98 -40.27
CA ASP A 546 -30.07 -17.05 -41.35
C ASP A 546 -29.20 -15.88 -40.87
N GLU A 547 -28.94 -15.76 -39.56
CA GLU A 547 -27.99 -14.77 -39.04
C GLU A 547 -26.56 -15.11 -39.49
N GLY A 548 -25.81 -14.09 -39.92
CA GLY A 548 -24.41 -14.27 -40.30
C GLY A 548 -23.89 -13.27 -41.33
N PHE A 549 -22.69 -13.56 -41.84
CA PHE A 549 -22.05 -12.74 -42.87
C PHE A 549 -22.51 -13.12 -44.27
N TYR A 550 -23.01 -12.14 -45.02
CA TYR A 550 -23.38 -12.27 -46.42
C TYR A 550 -22.42 -11.48 -47.32
N LYS A 551 -22.17 -12.00 -48.51
CA LYS A 551 -21.51 -11.27 -49.61
C LYS A 551 -22.05 -11.75 -50.96
N CYS A 552 -21.96 -10.90 -51.97
CA CYS A 552 -22.30 -11.26 -53.35
C CYS A 552 -21.09 -11.13 -54.27
N GLN A 553 -21.08 -11.93 -55.34
CA GLN A 553 -20.02 -11.93 -56.34
C GLN A 553 -20.64 -11.85 -57.74
N TRP A 554 -20.07 -10.97 -58.57
CA TRP A 554 -20.45 -10.83 -59.97
C TRP A 554 -19.21 -10.74 -60.85
N SER A 555 -19.15 -11.56 -61.90
CA SER A 555 -18.03 -11.59 -62.85
C SER A 555 -16.63 -11.67 -62.22
N GLY A 556 -16.50 -12.39 -61.09
CA GLY A 556 -15.24 -12.54 -60.36
C GLY A 556 -14.95 -11.46 -59.30
N GLN A 557 -15.73 -10.37 -59.25
CA GLN A 557 -15.60 -9.31 -58.25
C GLN A 557 -16.54 -9.56 -57.06
N GLU A 558 -16.00 -9.50 -55.84
CA GLU A 558 -16.76 -9.70 -54.59
C GLU A 558 -17.14 -8.37 -53.94
N SER A 559 -18.33 -8.32 -53.32
CA SER A 559 -18.74 -7.22 -52.45
C SER A 559 -18.06 -7.33 -51.07
N PRO A 560 -17.96 -6.23 -50.31
CA PRO A 560 -17.67 -6.31 -48.88
C PRO A 560 -18.66 -7.22 -48.16
N GLN A 561 -18.20 -7.93 -47.12
CA GLN A 561 -19.08 -8.72 -46.26
C GLN A 561 -19.98 -7.80 -45.42
N SER A 562 -21.25 -8.18 -45.26
CA SER A 562 -22.21 -7.50 -44.38
C SER A 562 -22.82 -8.51 -43.41
N TRP A 563 -22.94 -8.13 -42.15
CA TRP A 563 -23.61 -8.94 -41.14
C TRP A 563 -25.12 -8.67 -41.18
N MET A 564 -25.92 -9.72 -41.33
CA MET A 564 -27.38 -9.65 -41.20
C MET A 564 -27.80 -10.22 -39.85
N SER A 565 -28.31 -9.35 -38.96
CA SER A 565 -28.80 -9.75 -37.64
C SER A 565 -30.27 -10.18 -37.69
N VAL A 566 -30.62 -11.21 -36.93
CA VAL A 566 -31.99 -11.72 -36.79
C VAL A 566 -32.48 -11.51 -35.37
N LYS A 567 -33.60 -10.79 -35.24
CA LYS A 567 -34.27 -10.54 -33.97
C LYS A 567 -35.34 -11.60 -33.72
N ALA A 568 -35.18 -12.35 -32.63
CA ALA A 568 -36.25 -13.22 -32.15
C ALA A 568 -37.50 -12.39 -31.87
N VAL A 569 -38.65 -12.81 -32.40
CA VAL A 569 -39.92 -12.23 -31.98
C VAL A 569 -40.12 -12.73 -30.56
N SER A 570 -39.86 -11.88 -29.56
CA SER A 570 -40.37 -12.12 -28.22
C SER A 570 -41.89 -12.13 -28.34
N ARG A 571 -42.47 -13.32 -28.51
CA ARG A 571 -43.86 -13.53 -28.11
C ARG A 571 -43.92 -12.97 -26.70
N PRO A 572 -44.85 -12.04 -26.38
CA PRO A 572 -45.11 -11.76 -24.98
C PRO A 572 -45.32 -13.14 -24.36
N GLU A 573 -44.57 -13.47 -23.32
CA GLU A 573 -44.83 -14.68 -22.56
C GLU A 573 -46.33 -14.64 -22.28
N SER A 574 -47.07 -15.47 -23.01
CA SER A 574 -48.49 -15.59 -22.87
C SER A 574 -48.63 -16.30 -21.55
N SER A 575 -48.62 -15.51 -20.48
CA SER A 575 -49.21 -15.76 -19.18
C SER A 575 -49.79 -17.17 -19.08
N GLN A 576 -48.93 -18.17 -18.92
CA GLN A 576 -49.32 -19.49 -18.42
C GLN A 576 -49.48 -19.44 -16.89
N PHE A 577 -49.03 -18.34 -16.27
CA PHE A 577 -49.11 -18.06 -14.84
C PHE A 577 -50.50 -17.65 -14.26
N PRO A 578 -51.50 -17.13 -15.00
CA PRO A 578 -52.85 -16.92 -14.46
C PRO A 578 -53.72 -18.17 -14.53
N VAL A 579 -53.49 -19.09 -15.48
CA VAL A 579 -54.37 -20.27 -15.65
C VAL A 579 -54.22 -21.22 -14.46
N LEU A 580 -53.01 -21.46 -13.97
CA LEU A 580 -52.78 -22.28 -12.78
C LEU A 580 -53.34 -21.64 -11.49
N LEU A 581 -53.27 -20.32 -11.36
CA LEU A 581 -53.85 -19.59 -10.23
C LEU A 581 -55.38 -19.61 -10.27
N ILE A 582 -55.99 -19.44 -11.44
CA ILE A 582 -57.44 -19.52 -11.64
C ILE A 582 -57.93 -20.95 -11.41
N VAL A 583 -57.24 -21.96 -11.95
CA VAL A 583 -57.56 -23.39 -11.71
C VAL A 583 -57.39 -23.74 -10.24
N GLY A 584 -56.34 -23.26 -9.57
CA GLY A 584 -56.13 -23.43 -8.13
C GLY A 584 -57.25 -22.78 -7.29
N LEU A 585 -57.66 -21.56 -7.64
CA LEU A 585 -58.77 -20.85 -6.99
C LEU A 585 -60.10 -21.57 -7.21
N VAL A 586 -60.39 -22.03 -8.42
CA VAL A 586 -61.64 -22.74 -8.74
C VAL A 586 -61.68 -24.10 -8.04
N CYS A 587 -60.57 -24.85 -8.03
CA CYS A 587 -60.45 -26.09 -7.28
C CYS A 587 -60.58 -25.87 -5.77
N GLY A 588 -59.97 -24.80 -5.24
CA GLY A 588 -60.10 -24.41 -3.83
C GLY A 588 -61.54 -24.06 -3.45
N ILE A 589 -62.23 -23.27 -4.28
CA ILE A 589 -63.64 -22.90 -4.06
C ILE A 589 -64.54 -24.14 -4.14
N LEU A 590 -64.32 -25.05 -5.11
CA LEU A 590 -65.05 -26.32 -5.21
C LEU A 590 -64.85 -27.21 -3.98
N LEU A 591 -63.63 -27.29 -3.45
CA LEU A 591 -63.33 -28.02 -2.21
C LEU A 591 -64.03 -27.40 -1.00
N ILE A 592 -64.06 -26.07 -0.90
CA ILE A 592 -64.77 -25.36 0.18
C ILE A 592 -66.28 -25.61 0.08
N ILE A 593 -66.86 -25.57 -1.13
CA ILE A 593 -68.27 -25.89 -1.34
C ILE A 593 -68.58 -27.34 -0.96
N LEU A 594 -67.73 -28.30 -1.33
CA LEU A 594 -67.87 -29.71 -0.93
C LEU A 594 -67.78 -29.90 0.59
N LEU A 595 -66.86 -29.19 1.25
CA LEU A 595 -66.74 -29.19 2.71
C LEU A 595 -67.96 -28.56 3.38
N LEU A 596 -68.49 -27.46 2.84
CA LEU A 596 -69.72 -26.83 3.33
C LEU A 596 -70.93 -27.74 3.12
N LEU A 597 -71.04 -28.44 1.99
CA LEU A 597 -72.09 -29.42 1.75
C LEU A 597 -71.97 -30.62 2.70
N LEU A 598 -70.75 -31.09 3.00
CA LEU A 598 -70.50 -32.13 3.99
C LEU A 598 -70.83 -31.67 5.42
N VAL A 599 -70.53 -30.41 5.76
CA VAL A 599 -70.90 -29.80 7.04
C VAL A 599 -72.42 -29.64 7.12
N CYS A 600 -73.09 -29.17 6.06
CA CYS A 600 -74.55 -29.07 5.99
C CYS A 600 -75.21 -30.45 6.03
N TYR A 601 -74.60 -31.48 5.42
CA TYR A 601 -75.08 -32.86 5.51
C TYR A 601 -74.92 -33.44 6.92
N ARG A 602 -73.82 -33.08 7.62
CA ARG A 602 -73.62 -33.41 9.03
C ARG A 602 -74.54 -32.62 9.96
N LYS A 603 -74.89 -31.37 9.61
CA LYS A 603 -75.81 -30.50 10.36
C LYS A 603 -77.29 -30.78 10.07
N SER A 604 -77.59 -31.47 8.97
CA SER A 604 -78.93 -31.97 8.61
C SER A 604 -79.31 -33.25 9.39
N LYS A 605 -78.32 -33.93 10.00
CA LYS A 605 -78.55 -35.15 10.77
C LYS A 605 -78.72 -34.94 12.27
N ASP A 606 -78.49 -33.73 12.78
CA ASP A 606 -78.76 -33.36 14.17
C ASP A 606 -79.53 -32.03 14.24
N SER A 607 -80.72 -32.11 14.86
CA SER A 607 -81.62 -31.02 15.27
C SER A 607 -82.62 -30.46 14.24
N SER A 608 -83.84 -31.01 14.26
CA SER A 608 -85.04 -30.19 14.05
C SER A 608 -86.25 -30.76 14.82
N PHE A 609 -86.56 -30.15 15.97
CA PHE A 609 -87.93 -30.09 16.48
C PHE A 609 -88.16 -28.74 17.19
N ASN A 610 -88.79 -27.84 16.43
CA ASN A 610 -89.88 -26.90 16.75
C ASN A 610 -89.70 -25.60 17.59
N ARG A 611 -89.97 -24.48 16.87
CA ARG A 611 -91.00 -23.40 17.08
C ARG A 611 -90.81 -22.44 18.28
N GLU A 612 -90.36 -21.18 18.11
CA GLU A 612 -91.11 -19.92 17.76
C GLU A 612 -91.79 -19.25 19.00
N PRO A 613 -92.14 -17.93 19.08
CA PRO A 613 -91.63 -16.64 18.54
C PRO A 613 -91.34 -15.59 19.66
N ASP A 614 -90.81 -14.39 19.32
CA ASP A 614 -91.49 -13.10 19.60
C ASP A 614 -90.73 -11.84 19.10
N ARG A 615 -91.50 -10.86 18.64
CA ARG A 615 -91.22 -9.44 18.27
C ARG A 615 -92.18 -8.58 19.17
N PRO A 616 -92.17 -7.21 19.25
CA PRO A 616 -91.41 -6.18 18.51
C PRO A 616 -91.05 -4.85 19.26
N GLN A 617 -90.59 -3.85 18.48
CA GLN A 617 -90.54 -2.37 18.69
C GLN A 617 -89.40 -1.80 19.58
N SER A 618 -88.79 -0.62 19.35
CA SER A 618 -89.08 0.62 18.58
C SER A 618 -87.75 1.35 18.20
N THR A 619 -87.53 1.89 16.99
CA THR A 619 -87.75 3.29 16.49
C THR A 619 -86.98 4.45 17.14
N ASN A 620 -86.42 5.30 16.25
CA ASN A 620 -86.03 6.73 16.33
C ASN A 620 -84.52 7.04 16.45
N GLN A 621 -83.86 7.54 15.39
CA GLN A 621 -83.88 8.89 14.75
C GLN A 621 -82.86 9.87 15.35
N ARG A 622 -82.08 10.50 14.43
CA ARG A 622 -81.81 11.96 14.23
C ARG A 622 -80.34 12.45 14.31
N PHE A 623 -79.80 12.91 13.15
CA PHE A 623 -79.26 14.27 12.74
C PHE A 623 -78.00 14.78 13.51
N ALA A 624 -77.04 15.57 13.00
CA ALA A 624 -76.77 16.39 11.79
C ALA A 624 -75.21 16.66 11.72
N ALA A 625 -74.60 16.81 10.53
CA ALA A 625 -74.01 18.04 9.92
C ALA A 625 -72.84 18.75 10.68
N ASP A 626 -71.67 18.95 10.04
CA ASP A 626 -71.22 20.25 9.46
C ASP A 626 -69.74 20.34 9.02
N HIS A 627 -69.46 21.39 8.25
CA HIS A 627 -68.35 21.74 7.33
C HIS A 627 -67.04 22.35 7.95
N ILE A 628 -65.93 22.18 7.19
CA ILE A 628 -64.79 23.09 6.80
C ILE A 628 -63.98 23.87 7.88
N ILE A 629 -62.64 23.83 7.77
CA ILE A 629 -61.67 24.97 7.68
C ILE A 629 -60.25 24.48 7.30
N SER A 630 -59.51 25.33 6.58
CA SER A 630 -58.15 25.20 6.03
C SER A 630 -57.06 26.00 6.79
N GLN A 631 -55.78 25.75 6.44
CA GLN A 631 -54.50 26.49 6.68
C GLN A 631 -53.70 26.09 7.95
N ASP A 632 -52.50 25.47 7.82
CA ASP A 632 -51.09 26.00 7.71
C ASP A 632 -50.57 26.51 9.08
N GLU A 633 -49.37 26.26 9.65
CA GLU A 633 -47.99 26.06 9.15
C GLU A 633 -47.05 25.57 10.30
N SER A 634 -46.01 24.77 9.98
CA SER A 634 -44.65 24.66 10.62
C SER A 634 -44.30 23.97 11.98
N GLN A 635 -43.13 23.28 11.92
CA GLN A 635 -42.08 22.96 12.91
C GLN A 635 -41.96 21.59 13.65
N TYR A 636 -40.99 20.80 13.15
CA TYR A 636 -39.84 20.12 13.79
C TYR A 636 -39.96 19.08 14.95
N THR A 637 -39.36 17.91 14.64
CA THR A 637 -38.60 16.92 15.46
C THR A 637 -39.31 15.84 16.29
N SER A 638 -39.01 14.58 15.90
CA SER A 638 -38.37 13.53 16.71
C SER A 638 -39.14 12.22 16.95
N LEU A 639 -38.54 11.15 16.42
CA LEU A 639 -38.27 9.83 17.02
C LEU A 639 -39.40 8.86 17.44
N ASN A 640 -39.27 7.67 16.83
CA ASN A 640 -39.23 6.32 17.42
C ASN A 640 -40.47 5.43 17.56
N GLY A 641 -40.21 4.14 17.31
CA GLY A 641 -40.96 2.94 17.72
C GLY A 641 -41.61 2.24 16.52
N ASP A 642 -41.27 1.03 16.09
CA ASP A 642 -40.66 -0.14 16.76
C ASP A 642 -39.74 -0.89 15.76
N ALA A 643 -38.52 -1.34 16.09
CA ALA A 643 -38.07 -2.29 17.13
C ALA A 643 -38.48 -3.75 16.78
N CYS A 644 -37.59 -4.58 16.22
CA CYS A 644 -36.61 -5.49 16.88
C CYS A 644 -36.96 -6.93 16.41
N LEU A 645 -36.09 -7.92 16.22
CA LEU A 645 -34.98 -8.39 17.06
C LEU A 645 -34.11 -9.40 16.26
N TYR A 646 -32.85 -9.54 16.70
CA TYR A 646 -31.78 -10.45 16.26
C TYR A 646 -32.10 -11.95 16.39
N GLU A 647 -31.36 -12.77 15.63
CA GLU A 647 -30.71 -13.96 16.21
C GLU A 647 -29.36 -14.27 15.52
N SER A 648 -28.29 -14.20 16.31
CA SER A 648 -26.96 -14.73 16.00
C SER A 648 -26.88 -16.15 16.55
N ILE A 649 -26.40 -17.11 15.76
CA ILE A 649 -26.03 -18.43 16.26
C ILE A 649 -24.53 -18.63 16.09
N LYS A 650 -23.91 -18.98 17.21
CA LYS A 650 -22.50 -19.29 17.46
C LYS A 650 -21.98 -20.44 16.60
N GLY A 651 -20.69 -20.40 16.27
CA GLY A 651 -19.95 -21.55 15.76
C GLY A 651 -19.54 -22.54 16.86
N PRO A 652 -18.88 -23.64 16.47
CA PRO A 652 -18.02 -24.42 17.37
C PRO A 652 -16.55 -24.48 16.89
N GLU A 653 -15.64 -24.60 17.86
CA GLU A 653 -14.19 -24.83 17.73
C GLU A 653 -13.84 -26.27 17.28
N ASP A 654 -12.77 -26.34 16.48
CA ASP A 654 -11.66 -27.31 16.34
C ASP A 654 -11.87 -28.83 16.50
N THR A 655 -11.45 -29.58 15.48
CA THR A 655 -10.63 -30.80 15.63
C THR A 655 -9.91 -31.20 14.34
N GLU A 656 -8.66 -31.63 14.47
CA GLU A 656 -7.73 -32.11 13.43
C GLU A 656 -8.12 -33.48 12.80
N ASN A 657 -7.45 -33.75 11.67
CA ASN A 657 -7.16 -35.02 10.97
C ASN A 657 -8.02 -35.47 9.77
N ASP A 658 -7.36 -35.34 8.62
CA ASP A 658 -6.96 -36.42 7.68
C ASP A 658 -7.99 -37.09 6.75
N GLU A 659 -7.45 -37.40 5.56
CA GLU A 659 -7.91 -38.30 4.49
C GLU A 659 -9.02 -37.86 3.51
N SER A 660 -8.56 -37.56 2.29
CA SER A 660 -8.66 -38.45 1.11
C SER A 660 -10.01 -38.66 0.40
N ARG A 661 -9.95 -38.43 -0.93
CA ARG A 661 -10.79 -38.91 -2.06
C ARG A 661 -12.11 -38.19 -2.31
N ASP A 662 -12.58 -38.02 -3.55
CA ASP A 662 -12.06 -38.11 -4.93
C ASP A 662 -13.28 -37.62 -5.76
N LEU A 663 -13.12 -36.64 -6.65
CA LEU A 663 -14.20 -36.22 -7.56
C LEU A 663 -13.76 -36.48 -8.99
N THR A 664 -14.33 -37.53 -9.56
CA THR A 664 -14.11 -38.00 -10.92
C THR A 664 -14.77 -37.05 -11.93
N TYR A 665 -14.00 -36.50 -12.87
CA TYR A 665 -14.52 -36.18 -14.20
C TYR A 665 -13.52 -36.52 -15.30
N SER A 666 -14.11 -36.94 -16.41
CA SER A 666 -13.58 -37.70 -17.53
C SER A 666 -12.71 -36.91 -18.51
N THR A 667 -11.76 -37.63 -19.12
CA THR A 667 -10.85 -37.21 -20.19
C THR A 667 -11.55 -37.07 -21.55
N VAL A 668 -11.18 -36.03 -22.31
CA VAL A 668 -11.45 -35.92 -23.77
C VAL A 668 -10.11 -35.92 -24.49
N GLU A 669 -9.82 -36.97 -25.27
CA GLU A 669 -8.68 -37.03 -26.19
C GLU A 669 -9.05 -36.39 -27.54
N LEU A 670 -8.21 -35.48 -28.03
CA LEU A 670 -8.25 -35.02 -29.42
C LEU A 670 -7.08 -35.63 -30.20
N LYS A 671 -7.43 -36.42 -31.22
CA LYS A 671 -6.54 -37.16 -32.11
C LYS A 671 -6.33 -36.36 -33.40
N GLU A 672 -5.09 -35.98 -33.71
CA GLU A 672 -4.76 -35.30 -34.98
C GLU A 672 -4.77 -36.28 -36.17
N ILE A 673 -5.44 -35.89 -37.26
CA ILE A 673 -5.33 -36.52 -38.58
C ILE A 673 -4.61 -35.54 -39.51
N ALA A 674 -3.41 -35.90 -39.96
CA ALA A 674 -2.63 -35.12 -40.92
C ALA A 674 -3.16 -35.27 -42.36
N ARG A 675 -3.19 -34.16 -43.13
CA ARG A 675 -3.16 -34.18 -44.61
C ARG A 675 -2.19 -33.12 -45.19
N LYS A 676 -1.45 -33.58 -46.19
CA LYS A 676 -0.40 -32.91 -46.98
C LYS A 676 -0.97 -31.93 -48.03
N GLY A 677 -0.36 -30.74 -48.16
CA GLY A 677 0.25 -30.25 -49.42
C GLY A 677 -0.29 -29.01 -50.18
N LYS A 678 0.49 -27.89 -50.09
CA LYS A 678 0.82 -26.78 -51.06
C LYS A 678 -0.30 -25.84 -51.58
N LYS A 679 -0.17 -24.50 -51.72
CA LYS A 679 0.95 -23.50 -51.70
C LYS A 679 0.43 -22.03 -51.57
N ASN A 680 1.08 -21.21 -50.71
CA ASN A 680 1.37 -19.73 -50.62
C ASN A 680 0.25 -18.67 -50.77
N ASP A 681 0.13 -17.56 -50.00
CA ASP A 681 1.11 -16.64 -49.33
C ASP A 681 0.43 -15.80 -48.17
N PRO A 682 1.09 -14.83 -47.49
CA PRO A 682 1.78 -14.91 -46.19
C PRO A 682 0.92 -14.47 -44.98
N GLY A 683 0.79 -15.35 -43.99
CA GLY A 683 0.31 -15.05 -42.63
C GLY A 683 1.42 -15.21 -41.61
N GLU A 684 1.36 -14.44 -40.53
CA GLU A 684 2.31 -14.37 -39.43
C GLU A 684 2.74 -15.76 -38.91
N SER A 685 4.06 -15.98 -38.83
CA SER A 685 4.66 -17.22 -38.32
C SER A 685 4.77 -17.16 -36.80
N CYS A 686 3.94 -17.92 -36.08
CA CYS A 686 4.21 -18.27 -34.69
C CYS A 686 5.37 -19.28 -34.64
N VAL A 687 6.46 -18.94 -33.95
CA VAL A 687 7.58 -19.85 -33.68
C VAL A 687 7.33 -20.53 -32.34
N TYR A 688 7.21 -21.86 -32.32
CA TYR A 688 7.25 -22.63 -31.07
C TYR A 688 8.70 -23.01 -30.75
N SER A 689 9.16 -22.72 -29.54
CA SER A 689 10.40 -23.26 -28.97
C SER A 689 10.06 -24.22 -27.83
N GLY A 690 10.61 -25.45 -27.90
CA GLY A 690 10.43 -26.47 -26.87
C GLY A 690 11.40 -26.29 -25.70
N VAL A 691 10.89 -26.28 -24.47
CA VAL A 691 11.70 -26.21 -23.25
C VAL A 691 12.09 -27.62 -22.81
N ARG A 692 13.39 -27.86 -22.58
CA ARG A 692 13.88 -29.08 -21.92
C ARG A 692 14.19 -28.79 -20.46
N ILE A 693 13.57 -29.55 -19.56
CA ILE A 693 13.74 -29.43 -18.11
C ILE A 693 14.86 -30.38 -17.67
N GLY A 694 15.93 -29.83 -17.08
CA GLY A 694 16.97 -30.59 -16.38
C GLY A 694 16.68 -30.62 -14.89
N SER A 695 16.71 -31.81 -14.28
CA SER A 695 16.47 -32.01 -12.85
C SER A 695 17.67 -31.62 -12.00
N ALA A 696 17.52 -30.64 -11.09
CA ALA A 696 18.20 -30.61 -9.79
C ALA A 696 17.61 -29.50 -8.91
N ALA A 697 17.45 -29.84 -7.63
CA ALA A 697 16.91 -29.00 -6.57
C ALA A 697 17.89 -27.90 -6.15
N ASP A 698 17.46 -26.65 -6.17
CA ASP A 698 17.53 -25.67 -5.07
C ASP A 698 16.85 -24.37 -5.51
N ASP A 699 16.29 -23.64 -4.55
CA ASP A 699 15.39 -22.49 -4.71
C ASP A 699 16.13 -21.31 -5.37
N SER A 700 16.08 -21.23 -6.71
CA SER A 700 16.70 -20.15 -7.48
C SER A 700 15.88 -19.78 -8.72
N LEU A 701 15.74 -18.47 -8.92
CA LEU A 701 15.00 -17.81 -10.01
C LEU A 701 15.30 -18.42 -11.39
N MET A 702 14.25 -18.80 -12.12
CA MET A 702 14.33 -19.33 -13.48
C MET A 702 14.27 -18.18 -14.50
N TYR A 703 15.24 -18.11 -15.43
CA TYR A 703 15.24 -17.19 -16.56
C TYR A 703 15.12 -17.96 -17.88
N ALA A 704 14.37 -17.42 -18.84
CA ALA A 704 14.35 -17.91 -20.22
C ALA A 704 15.18 -16.98 -21.12
N GLU A 705 16.08 -17.55 -21.91
CA GLU A 705 16.91 -16.83 -22.88
C GLU A 705 16.21 -16.76 -24.24
N VAL A 706 16.06 -15.56 -24.81
CA VAL A 706 15.40 -15.33 -26.09
C VAL A 706 16.34 -14.59 -27.04
N HIS A 707 16.76 -15.24 -28.13
CA HIS A 707 17.54 -14.59 -29.19
C HIS A 707 16.63 -13.99 -30.26
N SER A 708 16.78 -12.69 -30.52
CA SER A 708 16.06 -11.97 -31.59
C SER A 708 17.02 -11.68 -32.75
N HIS A 709 16.79 -12.28 -33.92
CA HIS A 709 17.48 -11.90 -35.15
C HIS A 709 16.67 -10.86 -35.94
N LYS A 710 17.11 -9.59 -35.94
CA LYS A 710 16.55 -8.55 -36.82
C LYS A 710 17.17 -8.64 -38.23
N LYS A 711 16.36 -8.95 -39.25
CA LYS A 711 16.75 -8.88 -40.67
C LYS A 711 16.63 -7.44 -41.19
N GLY A 712 17.73 -6.69 -41.24
CA GLY A 712 17.78 -5.37 -41.86
C GLY A 712 17.77 -5.45 -43.39
N LYS A 713 16.84 -4.73 -44.06
CA LYS A 713 16.86 -4.52 -45.52
C LYS A 713 17.95 -3.50 -45.89
N ALA A 714 18.97 -3.92 -46.62
CA ALA A 714 20.05 -3.04 -47.09
C ALA A 714 19.59 -2.14 -48.27
N LYS A 715 19.68 -0.82 -48.11
CA LYS A 715 19.69 0.14 -49.24
C LYS A 715 21.14 0.31 -49.72
N LYS A 716 21.35 0.07 -51.01
CA LYS A 716 22.64 0.15 -51.70
C LYS A 716 23.03 1.62 -51.90
N ASN A 717 24.02 2.11 -51.16
CA ASN A 717 24.81 3.30 -51.55
C ASN A 717 26.28 3.06 -51.22
N LYS A 718 27.14 3.35 -52.20
CA LYS A 718 28.58 3.06 -52.21
C LYS A 718 29.34 3.98 -51.23
N GLY A 719 30.15 3.36 -50.35
CA GLY A 719 31.37 3.96 -49.81
C GLY A 719 31.32 4.45 -48.37
N LYS A 720 31.36 3.51 -47.39
CA LYS A 720 32.12 3.54 -46.12
C LYS A 720 31.75 2.31 -45.29
N SER A 721 32.72 1.75 -44.56
CA SER A 721 32.60 0.57 -43.71
C SER A 721 31.55 0.73 -42.61
N ALA A 722 30.70 -0.28 -42.41
CA ALA A 722 29.73 -0.35 -41.32
C ALA A 722 30.38 -0.92 -40.03
N PRO A 723 29.94 -0.52 -38.83
CA PRO A 723 30.38 -1.12 -37.58
C PRO A 723 29.64 -2.43 -37.28
N GLU A 724 30.29 -3.27 -36.49
CA GLU A 724 29.86 -4.58 -36.00
C GLU A 724 28.55 -4.49 -35.20
N VAL A 725 27.58 -5.37 -35.50
CA VAL A 725 26.27 -5.43 -34.83
C VAL A 725 26.43 -6.23 -33.54
N ALA A 726 26.13 -5.61 -32.39
CA ALA A 726 26.04 -6.30 -31.11
C ALA A 726 24.67 -6.99 -30.98
N ASP A 727 24.66 -8.26 -30.58
CA ASP A 727 23.45 -8.99 -30.18
C ASP A 727 22.96 -8.43 -28.83
N GLU A 728 21.71 -7.96 -28.77
CA GLU A 728 21.04 -7.61 -27.51
C GLU A 728 20.38 -8.87 -26.91
N THR A 729 20.86 -9.30 -25.74
CA THR A 729 20.25 -10.34 -24.91
C THR A 729 19.25 -9.71 -23.94
N VAL A 730 17.99 -10.16 -23.94
CA VAL A 730 16.95 -9.69 -23.00
C VAL A 730 16.57 -10.82 -22.07
N TYR A 731 16.64 -10.58 -20.76
CA TYR A 731 16.20 -11.52 -19.72
C TYR A 731 14.78 -11.17 -19.26
N SER A 732 13.91 -12.18 -19.14
CA SER A 732 12.58 -12.01 -18.55
C SER A 732 12.38 -13.02 -17.41
N ALA A 733 11.90 -12.55 -16.26
CA ALA A 733 11.67 -13.37 -15.08
C ALA A 733 10.30 -14.05 -15.18
N VAL A 734 10.25 -15.37 -15.07
CA VAL A 734 9.01 -16.15 -15.10
C VAL A 734 8.50 -16.36 -13.68
N LYS A 735 7.31 -15.83 -13.36
CA LYS A 735 6.62 -16.13 -12.09
C LYS A 735 5.74 -17.38 -12.26
N PRO A 736 5.81 -18.37 -11.35
CA PRO A 736 4.86 -19.47 -11.35
C PRO A 736 3.48 -18.95 -10.95
N GLY A 737 2.47 -19.24 -11.77
CA GLY A 737 1.07 -19.01 -11.42
C GLY A 737 0.54 -20.16 -10.57
N THR A 738 0.06 -19.85 -9.37
CA THR A 738 -0.77 -20.74 -8.56
C THR A 738 -2.18 -20.74 -9.12
N ALA A 739 -2.67 -21.88 -9.61
CA ALA A 739 -4.08 -22.07 -9.94
C ALA A 739 -4.85 -22.38 -8.64
N ASN A 740 -5.84 -21.54 -8.30
CA ASN A 740 -6.87 -21.84 -7.31
C ASN A 740 -8.24 -21.59 -7.96
N ASP A 741 -9.08 -22.63 -7.86
CA ASP A 741 -10.54 -22.77 -8.02
C ASP A 741 -11.24 -22.28 -9.31
#